data_AF-A0A8D8Q3S4-F1
#
_entry.id   AF-A0A8D8Q3S4-F1
#
_cell.length_a   1.000
_cell.length_b   1.000
_cell.length_c   1.000
_cell.angle_alpha   90.00
_cell.angle_beta   90.00
_cell.angle_gamma   90.00
#
_symmetry.space_group_name_H-M   'P 1'
#
loop_
_entity.id
_entity.type
_entity.pdbx_description
1 polymer ?
#
loop_
_entity_poly.entity_id
_entity_poly.type
_entity_poly.pdbx_seq_one_letter_code
_entity_poly.pdbx_strand_id
1 'polypeptide(L)'
;MNGKKIYLCKTLVCILILIHTSVVICDPLDVPNYVHHTINKRSPVGYASNNLLMTEELCRNELHRLCHSLKDDSEDIDVFLCIQINSPSDLSPECQSTIWSHLERFISDDNLNRLFYPKCKQDLDRIRPKCKKNAKLLACMLDHKDEFQSGHCKNLLQQTEWIAFSDFRFITEFTDVCKTYVQKFTCGRVETDKSTKFSQGKTLECLQEHIDKIDDGECRQEVLRLSKLQSDDIKLDRVLYVACANDRFRLCNFVPQGQIYKCLMDHTSDKLMSEKCREQMLRRQVLIATDYQVSKRLARACKDDIRNNRCKRLVSDDREIRLAQILVCLENAVHNGTKVSGECQAEMSEHRRMLLTDYRLSPEIVTRCSGDIVTYCKGLETGGKTIHCLMDHARESRNKGRISPSCLSAVETLVKTTDVGEDWRVDPILKEACQAVVNQACKGIRGGDARVMSCLMDNLDTDIMTAPCEAALIQIQYFIARDFELDPPLYRACHDEATRLCHAKKEWFKAKDFAPNNGPLVLPCLFRYLYHVEPRLKLSRQCGEQVRRVMRQRAESVHLLPPVEQACVDDLGLYCPDRTGPGQEMDCLQEHLSELKPTCSALVGNFTSAQVQDVRLNPLLMKYCGQVIQRVCSSEMHGSSSGDVIDCLILHKNTPELRNEPKCRTTIEHFQLITAKDYHFTMAFKEACKHSAMRFCPLAKTKAQVVECLSTVITNDTLTEARFRIPRECRQQVRSQLLQQRENFELDPVLKTSCAGDVSKYCADVNRGEAQVLECLLSHKSEVSQQCHRALFHIEQQDLTDSSSDYALLNQCKAMIKFHCADEDHAHALTCLKRYKDTPSFDEKCKLIVIKRMIEQNEDYRFNPDLLRSCKPDLSKYCATVIAHQPQDSELEGKVIACLKIKFREFKLRHECEKKLTEILKNAALDYKLNPLLKSLCTSEIQGLCEMEQKEELDSQRGSVEECLKRALVAGKIRDRACRQEVAALIEEGRADIKVDPILHDACSLDLRKYCADVAPGNGRQLQCLETLMKQEGPGSGDSLQEQCKTMLKARMDMFINADALVSAPNSLHDVYGAVQRSPARRYLLGLLLSITGLIFLMGLLCGRIASRSAAAKRK
;
A
#
# COMPACT_ATOMS: atom_id res chain seq x y z
N MET A 1 12.79 -61.98 -0.34
CA MET A 1 13.74 -62.64 -1.27
C MET A 1 15.12 -62.71 -0.60
N ASN A 2 15.99 -63.60 -1.08
CA ASN A 2 17.33 -63.86 -0.53
C ASN A 2 18.28 -62.65 -0.67
N GLY A 3 19.35 -62.60 0.13
CA GLY A 3 20.58 -61.90 -0.31
C GLY A 3 21.44 -61.23 0.76
N LYS A 4 22.34 -62.01 1.39
CA LYS A 4 23.64 -61.53 1.92
C LYS A 4 24.43 -60.77 0.82
N LYS A 5 25.53 -60.04 1.08
CA LYS A 5 26.85 -60.55 1.55
C LYS A 5 27.95 -59.47 1.41
N ILE A 6 29.15 -59.80 1.93
CA ILE A 6 30.50 -59.22 1.66
C ILE A 6 30.80 -57.90 2.42
N TYR A 7 32.00 -57.61 2.96
CA TYR A 7 33.11 -58.41 3.59
C TYR A 7 34.28 -57.44 3.93
N LEU A 8 34.95 -57.53 5.10
CA LEU A 8 36.42 -57.68 5.20
C LEU A 8 36.91 -57.96 6.64
N CYS A 9 37.93 -58.81 6.77
CA CYS A 9 38.58 -59.20 8.03
C CYS A 9 40.04 -59.61 7.76
N LYS A 10 40.97 -59.25 8.66
CA LYS A 10 42.36 -59.74 8.81
C LYS A 10 43.00 -58.99 9.99
N THR A 11 43.83 -59.57 10.89
CA THR A 11 44.49 -60.89 10.91
C THR A 11 44.71 -61.35 12.37
N LEU A 12 44.71 -62.66 12.63
CA LEU A 12 45.19 -63.26 13.90
C LEU A 12 46.72 -63.41 13.92
N VAL A 13 47.30 -63.48 15.13
CA VAL A 13 48.40 -64.41 15.44
C VAL A 13 48.09 -65.09 16.77
N CYS A 14 48.10 -66.43 16.78
CA CYS A 14 48.02 -67.26 17.99
C CYS A 14 49.42 -67.75 18.39
N ILE A 15 49.57 -68.18 19.65
CA ILE A 15 50.25 -69.44 20.02
C ILE A 15 49.76 -69.89 21.41
N LEU A 16 49.55 -71.21 21.59
CA LEU A 16 49.10 -71.87 22.82
C LEU A 16 50.33 -72.23 23.71
N ILE A 17 50.24 -72.69 24.97
CA ILE A 17 49.83 -74.07 25.38
C ILE A 17 49.82 -74.18 26.92
N LEU A 18 48.70 -74.67 27.50
CA LEU A 18 48.50 -75.39 28.79
C LEU A 18 48.99 -74.70 30.11
N ILE A 19 48.44 -74.90 31.33
CA ILE A 19 47.85 -76.08 32.00
C ILE A 19 46.75 -75.64 33.03
N HIS A 20 45.87 -76.60 33.39
CA HIS A 20 44.97 -76.68 34.56
C HIS A 20 43.60 -75.95 34.60
N THR A 21 42.59 -76.81 34.62
CA THR A 21 41.27 -76.64 35.23
C THR A 21 41.35 -76.29 36.73
N SER A 22 40.62 -75.26 37.16
CA SER A 22 39.98 -75.20 38.49
C SER A 22 38.87 -74.14 38.47
N VAL A 23 37.65 -74.57 38.76
CA VAL A 23 36.59 -73.65 39.20
C VAL A 23 36.97 -73.19 40.59
N VAL A 24 37.21 -71.89 40.77
CA VAL A 24 37.43 -71.30 42.09
C VAL A 24 36.32 -70.31 42.37
N ILE A 25 35.52 -70.67 43.37
CA ILE A 25 34.58 -69.82 44.06
C ILE A 25 35.37 -68.66 44.69
N CYS A 26 34.92 -67.42 44.52
CA CYS A 26 35.36 -66.31 45.36
C CYS A 26 34.20 -65.91 46.25
N ASP A 27 34.37 -66.16 47.55
CA ASP A 27 33.38 -65.95 48.60
C ASP A 27 33.05 -64.47 48.88
N PRO A 28 31.89 -64.18 49.50
CA PRO A 28 31.58 -62.85 50.01
C PRO A 28 32.44 -62.52 51.23
N LEU A 29 33.06 -61.34 51.25
CA LEU A 29 33.82 -60.85 52.41
C LEU A 29 32.99 -59.89 53.29
N ASP A 30 32.71 -60.40 54.49
CA ASP A 30 32.57 -59.70 55.77
C ASP A 30 31.58 -58.53 55.89
N VAL A 31 30.33 -58.90 56.15
CA VAL A 31 29.43 -58.10 57.00
C VAL A 31 29.91 -58.21 58.46
N PRO A 32 30.19 -57.10 59.17
CA PRO A 32 30.53 -57.16 60.58
C PRO A 32 29.32 -57.58 61.42
N ASN A 33 29.39 -58.78 62.01
CA ASN A 33 28.41 -59.28 62.99
C ASN A 33 28.31 -58.34 64.21
N TYR A 34 27.23 -57.57 64.31
CA TYR A 34 26.81 -56.96 65.58
C TYR A 34 25.58 -57.68 66.14
N VAL A 35 25.91 -58.67 66.98
CA VAL A 35 25.15 -59.20 68.13
C VAL A 35 23.63 -58.99 68.13
N HIS A 36 22.89 -60.10 68.02
CA HIS A 36 21.52 -60.19 68.52
C HIS A 36 21.47 -59.79 70.01
N HIS A 37 21.03 -58.57 70.30
CA HIS A 37 20.53 -58.24 71.64
C HIS A 37 19.02 -58.44 71.69
N THR A 38 18.62 -59.49 72.40
CA THR A 38 17.26 -59.67 72.90
C THR A 38 16.86 -58.44 73.71
N ILE A 39 15.84 -57.72 73.25
CA ILE A 39 15.27 -56.57 73.97
C ILE A 39 14.60 -57.08 75.24
N ASN A 40 15.28 -56.88 76.37
CA ASN A 40 14.76 -57.23 77.69
C ASN A 40 13.73 -56.20 78.15
N LYS A 41 12.70 -56.65 78.88
CA LYS A 41 11.54 -55.82 79.25
C LYS A 41 11.86 -54.73 80.28
N ARG A 42 11.28 -53.55 80.05
CA ARG A 42 10.89 -52.47 81.01
C ARG A 42 11.99 -51.62 81.67
N SER A 43 11.89 -50.30 81.46
CA SER A 43 11.10 -49.46 82.38
C SER A 43 10.61 -48.18 81.68
N PRO A 44 9.40 -47.66 81.98
CA PRO A 44 8.82 -46.54 81.27
C PRO A 44 9.25 -45.19 81.87
N VAL A 45 9.82 -44.31 81.03
CA VAL A 45 9.79 -42.87 81.28
C VAL A 45 8.74 -42.31 80.33
N GLY A 46 7.57 -41.98 80.87
CA GLY A 46 6.43 -41.58 80.05
C GLY A 46 6.65 -40.24 79.35
N TYR A 47 6.34 -40.21 78.06
CA TYR A 47 5.95 -38.98 77.38
C TYR A 47 4.60 -39.19 76.72
N ALA A 48 3.58 -38.52 77.25
CA ALA A 48 2.36 -38.27 76.50
C ALA A 48 2.66 -37.15 75.48
N SER A 49 3.24 -37.53 74.34
CA SER A 49 3.18 -36.73 73.12
C SER A 49 2.02 -37.28 72.31
N ASN A 50 0.95 -36.50 72.11
CA ASN A 50 -0.29 -37.01 71.51
C ASN A 50 -0.20 -37.37 70.01
N ASN A 51 0.96 -37.16 69.36
CA ASN A 51 1.20 -37.54 67.97
C ASN A 51 2.55 -38.27 67.85
N LEU A 52 2.53 -39.61 67.84
CA LEU A 52 3.67 -40.45 67.40
C LEU A 52 3.56 -40.70 65.90
N LEU A 53 4.67 -40.77 65.17
CA LEU A 53 4.66 -40.89 63.70
C LEU A 53 3.94 -42.16 63.21
N MET A 54 4.03 -43.28 63.94
CA MET A 54 3.30 -44.52 63.63
C MET A 54 1.77 -44.40 63.80
N THR A 55 1.29 -43.40 64.54
CA THR A 55 -0.15 -43.17 64.81
C THR A 55 -0.80 -42.15 63.86
N GLU A 56 -0.02 -41.44 63.05
CA GLU A 56 -0.52 -40.41 62.13
C GLU A 56 -1.40 -40.99 61.02
N GLU A 57 -2.68 -40.60 60.99
CA GLU A 57 -3.71 -41.19 60.13
C GLU A 57 -3.35 -41.17 58.63
N LEU A 58 -2.69 -40.10 58.17
CA LEU A 58 -2.26 -39.90 56.77
C LEU A 58 -1.12 -40.82 56.32
N CYS A 59 -0.46 -41.54 57.23
CA CYS A 59 0.80 -42.24 56.96
C CYS A 59 0.87 -43.63 57.59
N ARG A 60 0.06 -43.91 58.63
CA ARG A 60 0.00 -45.15 59.41
C ARG A 60 -0.03 -46.43 58.56
N ASN A 61 -0.93 -46.52 57.59
CA ASN A 61 -1.06 -47.74 56.75
C ASN A 61 0.20 -48.00 55.90
N GLU A 62 0.84 -46.95 55.41
CA GLU A 62 2.05 -47.04 54.60
C GLU A 62 3.28 -47.34 55.46
N LEU A 63 3.37 -46.74 56.65
CA LEU A 63 4.41 -47.02 57.64
C LEU A 63 4.33 -48.44 58.18
N HIS A 64 3.16 -48.98 58.50
CA HIS A 64 3.04 -50.39 58.90
C HIS A 64 3.40 -51.36 57.75
N ARG A 65 3.21 -50.97 56.49
CA ARG A 65 3.66 -51.75 55.33
C ARG A 65 5.19 -51.71 55.17
N LEU A 66 5.80 -50.53 55.29
CA LEU A 66 7.24 -50.33 55.12
C LEU A 66 8.07 -50.79 56.33
N CYS A 67 7.51 -50.69 57.53
CA CYS A 67 8.14 -50.91 58.82
C CYS A 67 7.37 -51.91 59.68
N HIS A 68 7.08 -53.08 59.10
CA HIS A 68 6.29 -54.16 59.71
C HIS A 68 6.81 -54.69 61.07
N SER A 69 8.03 -54.35 61.46
CA SER A 69 8.66 -54.73 62.73
C SER A 69 8.37 -53.75 63.88
N LEU A 70 7.88 -52.55 63.57
CA LEU A 70 7.56 -51.50 64.53
C LEU A 70 6.09 -51.52 64.94
N LYS A 71 5.80 -50.91 66.09
CA LYS A 71 4.47 -50.83 66.68
C LYS A 71 4.02 -49.39 66.81
N ASP A 72 2.74 -49.19 67.07
CA ASP A 72 2.11 -47.88 67.33
C ASP A 72 2.78 -47.12 68.51
N ASP A 73 3.47 -47.83 69.43
CA ASP A 73 4.21 -47.27 70.57
C ASP A 73 5.73 -47.11 70.34
N SER A 74 6.24 -47.31 69.11
CA SER A 74 7.66 -47.11 68.77
C SER A 74 8.06 -45.63 68.75
N GLU A 75 9.29 -45.32 69.19
CA GLU A 75 9.84 -43.95 69.14
C GLU A 75 10.11 -43.52 67.69
N ASP A 76 9.84 -42.24 67.35
CA ASP A 76 10.00 -41.71 65.97
C ASP A 76 11.40 -41.95 65.38
N ILE A 77 12.44 -42.00 66.22
CA ILE A 77 13.82 -42.30 65.81
C ILE A 77 13.95 -43.69 65.15
N ASP A 78 13.27 -44.71 65.68
CA ASP A 78 13.27 -46.07 65.13
C ASP A 78 12.51 -46.12 63.80
N VAL A 79 11.45 -45.32 63.69
CA VAL A 79 10.65 -45.16 62.47
C VAL A 79 11.48 -44.53 61.35
N PHE A 80 12.20 -43.44 61.63
CA PHE A 80 13.10 -42.82 60.65
C PHE A 80 14.22 -43.76 60.19
N LEU A 81 14.85 -44.49 61.12
CA LEU A 81 15.88 -45.49 60.80
C LEU A 81 15.33 -46.59 59.88
N CYS A 82 14.11 -47.06 60.13
CA CYS A 82 13.47 -48.06 59.29
C CYS A 82 13.14 -47.52 57.88
N ILE A 83 12.56 -46.32 57.77
CA ILE A 83 12.25 -45.66 56.48
C ILE A 83 13.53 -45.51 55.63
N GLN A 84 14.64 -45.16 56.27
CA GLN A 84 15.94 -44.97 55.63
C GLN A 84 16.54 -46.27 55.07
N ILE A 85 16.24 -47.41 55.68
CA ILE A 85 16.71 -48.74 55.24
C ILE A 85 15.84 -49.31 54.12
N ASN A 86 14.51 -49.15 54.21
CA ASN A 86 13.55 -49.86 53.35
C ASN A 86 13.13 -49.08 52.07
N SER A 87 13.84 -47.99 51.74
CA SER A 87 13.56 -47.06 50.64
C SER A 87 12.28 -46.20 50.80
N PRO A 88 12.40 -44.87 50.94
CA PRO A 88 11.26 -43.96 51.10
C PRO A 88 10.47 -43.70 49.81
N SER A 89 10.89 -44.26 48.67
CA SER A 89 10.30 -44.07 47.34
C SER A 89 8.84 -44.52 47.20
N ASP A 90 8.40 -45.42 48.06
CA ASP A 90 7.14 -46.15 47.93
C ASP A 90 6.00 -45.51 48.74
N LEU A 91 6.26 -44.33 49.33
CA LEU A 91 5.38 -43.55 50.19
C LEU A 91 4.68 -42.42 49.43
N SER A 92 3.41 -42.15 49.75
CA SER A 92 2.62 -41.04 49.18
C SER A 92 3.21 -39.67 49.51
N PRO A 93 3.02 -38.64 48.65
CA PRO A 93 3.47 -37.27 48.93
C PRO A 93 2.97 -36.71 50.27
N GLU A 94 1.77 -37.09 50.69
CA GLU A 94 1.12 -36.72 51.94
C GLU A 94 1.80 -37.37 53.15
N CYS A 95 2.06 -38.69 53.08
CA CYS A 95 2.81 -39.43 54.10
C CYS A 95 4.27 -38.93 54.18
N GLN A 96 4.94 -38.70 53.05
CA GLN A 96 6.27 -38.07 53.00
C GLN A 96 6.29 -36.68 53.63
N SER A 97 5.29 -35.83 53.35
CA SER A 97 5.23 -34.48 53.93
C SER A 97 4.93 -34.49 55.45
N THR A 98 4.24 -35.53 55.92
CA THR A 98 4.00 -35.80 57.34
C THR A 98 5.30 -36.24 58.02
N ILE A 99 6.00 -37.24 57.47
CA ILE A 99 7.31 -37.71 57.95
C ILE A 99 8.32 -36.54 57.97
N TRP A 100 8.36 -35.72 56.92
CA TRP A 100 9.22 -34.53 56.85
C TRP A 100 8.95 -33.55 58.00
N SER A 101 7.67 -33.30 58.30
CA SER A 101 7.27 -32.40 59.38
C SER A 101 7.60 -32.95 60.77
N HIS A 102 7.55 -34.27 60.95
CA HIS A 102 8.02 -34.93 62.17
C HIS A 102 9.55 -34.93 62.28
N LEU A 103 10.26 -35.13 61.18
CA LEU A 103 11.72 -35.12 61.11
C LEU A 103 12.31 -33.72 61.37
N GLU A 104 11.72 -32.68 60.78
CA GLU A 104 12.06 -31.27 61.09
C GLU A 104 11.86 -30.96 62.58
N ARG A 105 10.75 -31.41 63.15
CA ARG A 105 10.47 -31.25 64.58
C ARG A 105 11.46 -32.03 65.46
N PHE A 106 11.86 -33.23 65.03
CA PHE A 106 12.83 -34.08 65.73
C PHE A 106 14.23 -33.44 65.77
N ILE A 107 14.71 -32.89 64.64
CA ILE A 107 16.02 -32.21 64.55
C ILE A 107 16.02 -30.76 65.09
N SER A 108 14.92 -30.28 65.64
CA SER A 108 14.85 -28.95 66.24
C SER A 108 15.67 -28.85 67.54
N ASP A 109 16.28 -27.69 67.79
CA ASP A 109 17.19 -27.49 68.93
C ASP A 109 16.51 -27.79 70.28
N ASP A 110 15.21 -27.52 70.44
CA ASP A 110 14.46 -27.83 71.66
C ASP A 110 14.30 -29.34 71.90
N ASN A 111 13.99 -30.11 70.85
CA ASN A 111 13.84 -31.56 70.97
C ASN A 111 15.18 -32.27 71.07
N LEU A 112 16.22 -31.79 70.38
CA LEU A 112 17.60 -32.28 70.56
C LEU A 112 18.12 -32.02 71.98
N ASN A 113 17.84 -30.85 72.56
CA ASN A 113 18.11 -30.60 73.98
C ASN A 113 17.36 -31.61 74.86
N ARG A 114 16.07 -31.86 74.63
CA ARG A 114 15.29 -32.84 75.43
C ARG A 114 15.77 -34.28 75.28
N LEU A 115 16.21 -34.69 74.09
CA LEU A 115 16.68 -36.04 73.78
C LEU A 115 18.07 -36.31 74.37
N PHE A 116 19.01 -35.36 74.20
CA PHE A 116 20.39 -35.55 74.62
C PHE A 116 20.67 -35.11 76.07
N TYR A 117 20.00 -34.07 76.61
CA TYR A 117 20.33 -33.58 77.97
C TYR A 117 20.20 -34.64 79.09
N PRO A 118 19.18 -35.52 79.12
CA PRO A 118 19.08 -36.57 80.14
C PRO A 118 20.18 -37.64 80.03
N LYS A 119 20.62 -37.97 78.81
CA LYS A 119 21.54 -39.08 78.51
C LYS A 119 23.00 -38.63 78.38
N CYS A 120 23.25 -37.36 78.06
CA CYS A 120 24.55 -36.83 77.61
C CYS A 120 24.96 -35.51 78.28
N LYS A 121 24.36 -35.20 79.45
CA LYS A 121 24.59 -33.96 80.20
C LYS A 121 26.06 -33.53 80.30
N GLN A 122 26.96 -34.44 80.70
CA GLN A 122 28.38 -34.12 80.92
C GLN A 122 29.14 -33.72 79.64
N ASP A 123 28.82 -34.34 78.51
CA ASP A 123 29.42 -33.99 77.22
C ASP A 123 28.79 -32.70 76.66
N LEU A 124 27.47 -32.55 76.78
CA LEU A 124 26.76 -31.34 76.35
C LEU A 124 27.17 -30.08 77.12
N ASP A 125 27.29 -30.15 78.45
CA ASP A 125 27.67 -29.00 79.27
C ASP A 125 29.12 -28.52 78.95
N ARG A 126 29.97 -29.38 78.36
CA ARG A 126 31.32 -29.03 77.86
C ARG A 126 31.33 -28.45 76.45
N ILE A 127 30.45 -28.92 75.57
CA ILE A 127 30.42 -28.55 74.15
C ILE A 127 29.55 -27.32 73.90
N ARG A 128 28.39 -27.20 74.59
CA ARG A 128 27.44 -26.10 74.43
C ARG A 128 28.04 -24.69 74.55
N PRO A 129 29.01 -24.40 75.46
CA PRO A 129 29.68 -23.10 75.52
C PRO A 129 30.53 -22.75 74.29
N LYS A 130 30.93 -23.74 73.48
CA LYS A 130 31.69 -23.54 72.23
C LYS A 130 30.79 -23.22 71.03
N CYS A 131 29.49 -23.51 71.13
CA CYS A 131 28.53 -23.24 70.08
C CYS A 131 28.28 -21.74 69.89
N LYS A 132 28.27 -21.27 68.64
CA LYS A 132 27.84 -19.90 68.32
C LYS A 132 26.36 -19.75 68.64
N LYS A 133 25.96 -18.64 69.27
CA LYS A 133 24.57 -18.35 69.70
C LYS A 133 23.51 -18.44 68.58
N ASN A 134 23.91 -18.32 67.32
CA ASN A 134 23.02 -18.34 66.15
C ASN A 134 23.19 -19.60 65.28
N ALA A 135 23.93 -20.62 65.74
CA ALA A 135 24.11 -21.89 65.02
C ALA A 135 23.23 -22.98 65.63
N LYS A 136 22.53 -23.75 64.78
CA LYS A 136 21.72 -24.91 65.20
C LYS A 136 22.55 -25.87 66.06
N LEU A 137 21.95 -26.37 67.12
CA LEU A 137 22.58 -27.23 68.11
C LEU A 137 23.19 -28.49 67.47
N LEU A 138 22.47 -29.13 66.54
CA LEU A 138 22.94 -30.32 65.83
C LEU A 138 24.25 -30.09 65.08
N ALA A 139 24.37 -28.96 64.39
CA ALA A 139 25.56 -28.63 63.61
C ALA A 139 26.79 -28.49 64.52
N CYS A 140 26.63 -27.78 65.64
CA CYS A 140 27.68 -27.66 66.66
C CYS A 140 28.07 -29.00 67.29
N MET A 141 27.08 -29.83 67.65
CA MET A 141 27.35 -31.16 68.23
C MET A 141 28.13 -32.06 67.26
N LEU A 142 27.88 -31.94 65.95
CA LEU A 142 28.58 -32.70 64.92
C LEU A 142 29.97 -32.13 64.60
N ASP A 143 30.17 -30.82 64.68
CA ASP A 143 31.50 -30.19 64.57
C ASP A 143 32.44 -30.60 65.73
N HIS A 144 31.87 -30.94 66.90
CA HIS A 144 32.59 -31.40 68.09
C HIS A 144 32.38 -32.91 68.39
N LYS A 145 31.97 -33.71 67.40
CA LYS A 145 31.63 -35.15 67.55
C LYS A 145 32.71 -35.97 68.25
N ASP A 146 33.98 -35.70 67.97
CA ASP A 146 35.10 -36.44 68.54
C ASP A 146 35.33 -36.15 70.03
N GLU A 147 34.87 -34.98 70.52
CA GLU A 147 35.05 -34.54 71.91
C GLU A 147 34.09 -35.22 72.92
N PHE A 148 33.00 -35.85 72.44
CA PHE A 148 32.09 -36.61 73.30
C PHE A 148 32.81 -37.82 73.93
N GLN A 149 32.78 -37.95 75.26
CA GLN A 149 33.47 -39.03 75.97
C GLN A 149 32.57 -40.26 76.20
N SER A 150 31.25 -40.08 76.30
CA SER A 150 30.31 -41.21 76.44
C SER A 150 30.09 -41.94 75.11
N GLY A 151 30.40 -43.25 75.08
CA GLY A 151 30.14 -44.11 73.92
C GLY A 151 28.65 -44.20 73.56
N HIS A 152 27.75 -44.12 74.55
CA HIS A 152 26.31 -44.06 74.32
C HIS A 152 25.89 -42.76 73.61
N CYS A 153 26.52 -41.63 73.99
CA CYS A 153 26.27 -40.33 73.38
C CYS A 153 26.87 -40.22 71.97
N LYS A 154 28.05 -40.80 71.74
CA LYS A 154 28.62 -40.92 70.39
C LYS A 154 27.73 -41.75 69.46
N ASN A 155 27.15 -42.85 69.96
CA ASN A 155 26.21 -43.66 69.17
C ASN A 155 24.89 -42.91 68.89
N LEU A 156 24.26 -42.30 69.91
CA LEU A 156 23.03 -41.51 69.72
C LEU A 156 23.25 -40.32 68.77
N LEU A 157 24.40 -39.65 68.86
CA LEU A 157 24.80 -38.59 67.92
C LEU A 157 24.99 -39.12 66.51
N GLN A 158 25.60 -40.29 66.34
CA GLN A 158 25.78 -40.94 65.04
C GLN A 158 24.45 -41.40 64.41
N GLN A 159 23.51 -41.92 65.20
CA GLN A 159 22.15 -42.23 64.75
C GLN A 159 21.42 -40.96 64.31
N THR A 160 21.49 -39.90 65.11
CA THR A 160 20.89 -38.59 64.77
C THR A 160 21.54 -37.97 63.53
N GLU A 161 22.85 -38.11 63.33
CA GLU A 161 23.57 -37.67 62.13
C GLU A 161 23.19 -38.44 60.86
N TRP A 162 22.77 -39.70 61.00
CA TRP A 162 22.39 -40.55 59.88
C TRP A 162 20.97 -40.22 59.41
N ILE A 163 20.06 -39.94 60.36
CA ILE A 163 18.66 -39.55 60.12
C ILE A 163 18.54 -38.08 59.69
N ALA A 164 19.39 -37.19 60.18
CA ALA A 164 19.33 -35.77 59.82
C ALA A 164 19.61 -35.52 58.33
N PHE A 165 19.04 -34.44 57.79
CA PHE A 165 19.18 -34.12 56.38
C PHE A 165 20.66 -33.98 55.96
N SER A 166 21.09 -34.61 54.86
CA SER A 166 22.46 -34.52 54.33
C SER A 166 22.94 -33.08 54.17
N ASP A 167 22.00 -32.22 53.77
CA ASP A 167 22.23 -30.86 53.33
C ASP A 167 22.00 -29.83 54.47
N PHE A 168 21.73 -30.30 55.70
CA PHE A 168 21.27 -29.47 56.81
C PHE A 168 22.13 -28.21 57.04
N ARG A 169 23.46 -28.32 56.92
CA ARG A 169 24.42 -27.21 57.09
C ARG A 169 24.28 -26.07 56.06
N PHE A 170 23.69 -26.32 54.91
CA PHE A 170 23.52 -25.34 53.83
C PHE A 170 22.07 -24.84 53.70
N ILE A 171 21.13 -25.54 54.35
CA ILE A 171 19.67 -25.43 54.16
C ILE A 171 18.95 -25.14 55.50
N THR A 172 19.67 -24.89 56.60
CA THR A 172 19.08 -24.53 57.92
C THR A 172 18.07 -23.38 57.82
N GLU A 173 18.45 -22.29 57.14
CA GLU A 173 17.65 -21.08 56.96
C GLU A 173 16.40 -21.36 56.10
N PHE A 174 16.55 -22.08 54.99
CA PHE A 174 15.44 -22.55 54.16
C PHE A 174 14.40 -23.38 54.91
N THR A 175 14.83 -24.36 55.72
CA THR A 175 13.89 -25.22 56.45
C THR A 175 13.09 -24.42 57.47
N ASP A 176 13.73 -23.48 58.18
CA ASP A 176 13.08 -22.62 59.17
C ASP A 176 12.08 -21.64 58.51
N VAL A 177 12.50 -20.95 57.45
CA VAL A 177 11.70 -19.90 56.80
C VAL A 177 10.59 -20.47 55.93
N CYS A 178 10.85 -21.52 55.14
CA CYS A 178 9.86 -22.07 54.21
C CYS A 178 8.89 -23.10 54.81
N LYS A 179 9.03 -23.49 56.08
CA LYS A 179 8.22 -24.52 56.76
C LYS A 179 6.72 -24.45 56.46
N THR A 180 6.14 -23.26 56.57
CA THR A 180 4.71 -23.02 56.33
C THR A 180 4.31 -23.36 54.89
N TYR A 181 5.14 -23.03 53.91
CA TYR A 181 4.88 -23.31 52.49
C TYR A 181 5.16 -24.77 52.11
N VAL A 182 6.15 -25.40 52.76
CA VAL A 182 6.38 -26.85 52.64
C VAL A 182 5.12 -27.62 53.06
N GLN A 183 4.45 -27.19 54.14
CA GLN A 183 3.20 -27.79 54.60
C GLN A 183 2.00 -27.40 53.73
N LYS A 184 1.83 -26.11 53.39
CA LYS A 184 0.74 -25.57 52.54
C LYS A 184 0.63 -26.28 51.19
N PHE A 185 1.75 -26.65 50.59
CA PHE A 185 1.82 -27.31 49.28
C PHE A 185 2.20 -28.80 49.34
N THR A 186 2.15 -29.43 50.53
CA THR A 186 2.56 -30.83 50.75
C THR A 186 3.90 -31.18 50.08
N CYS A 187 4.86 -30.25 50.13
CA CYS A 187 6.16 -30.35 49.48
C CYS A 187 7.22 -31.07 50.30
N GLY A 188 6.93 -31.52 51.53
CA GLY A 188 7.91 -32.24 52.34
C GLY A 188 8.27 -33.58 51.70
N ARG A 189 9.55 -33.77 51.37
CA ARG A 189 10.06 -35.00 50.73
C ARG A 189 11.17 -35.58 51.58
N VAL A 190 11.25 -36.92 51.58
CA VAL A 190 12.12 -37.69 52.48
C VAL A 190 12.98 -38.66 51.65
N GLU A 191 13.45 -38.20 50.49
CA GLU A 191 14.27 -38.99 49.55
C GLU A 191 15.71 -39.18 50.10
N THR A 192 16.27 -40.38 49.96
CA THR A 192 17.66 -40.67 50.33
C THR A 192 18.66 -40.29 49.24
N ASP A 193 19.77 -39.68 49.65
CA ASP A 193 20.91 -39.33 48.83
C ASP A 193 21.83 -40.56 48.56
N LYS A 194 22.94 -40.40 47.80
CA LYS A 194 23.94 -41.45 47.53
C LYS A 194 24.66 -41.98 48.78
N SER A 195 24.67 -41.21 49.88
CA SER A 195 25.16 -41.63 51.21
C SER A 195 24.05 -42.18 52.12
N THR A 196 22.89 -42.54 51.53
CA THR A 196 21.66 -43.02 52.18
C THR A 196 21.01 -42.07 53.19
N LYS A 197 21.49 -40.83 53.36
CA LYS A 197 20.88 -39.79 54.22
C LYS A 197 19.73 -39.08 53.53
N PHE A 198 18.71 -38.59 54.26
CA PHE A 198 17.61 -37.84 53.65
C PHE A 198 18.09 -36.49 53.07
N SER A 199 17.64 -36.08 51.87
CA SER A 199 18.04 -34.82 51.22
C SER A 199 16.86 -33.86 51.04
N GLN A 200 17.14 -32.55 51.04
CA GLN A 200 16.13 -31.50 50.82
C GLN A 200 15.97 -31.08 49.36
N GLY A 201 16.72 -31.66 48.42
CA GLY A 201 16.65 -31.31 47.00
C GLY A 201 15.25 -31.44 46.40
N LYS A 202 14.49 -32.48 46.80
CA LYS A 202 13.10 -32.72 46.36
C LYS A 202 12.08 -31.78 47.00
N THR A 203 12.29 -31.38 48.25
CA THR A 203 11.48 -30.33 48.91
C THR A 203 11.66 -28.99 48.21
N LEU A 204 12.90 -28.63 47.88
CA LEU A 204 13.23 -27.41 47.14
C LEU A 204 12.65 -27.42 45.72
N GLU A 205 12.71 -28.53 44.99
CA GLU A 205 12.06 -28.70 43.68
C GLU A 205 10.57 -28.36 43.73
N CYS A 206 9.83 -28.94 44.69
CA CYS A 206 8.39 -28.73 44.80
C CYS A 206 8.04 -27.26 45.14
N LEU A 207 8.84 -26.60 45.99
CA LEU A 207 8.67 -25.16 46.23
C LEU A 207 9.04 -24.31 45.00
N GLN A 208 10.04 -24.71 44.20
CA GLN A 208 10.39 -24.04 42.94
C GLN A 208 9.24 -24.09 41.92
N GLU A 209 8.49 -25.20 41.86
CA GLU A 209 7.30 -25.34 41.01
C GLU A 209 6.09 -24.51 41.49
N HIS A 210 6.17 -23.95 42.70
CA HIS A 210 5.13 -23.10 43.28
C HIS A 210 5.62 -21.67 43.58
N ILE A 211 6.74 -21.24 42.98
CA ILE A 211 7.38 -19.94 43.25
C ILE A 211 6.47 -18.71 43.03
N ASP A 212 5.47 -18.82 42.16
CA ASP A 212 4.48 -17.75 41.90
C ASP A 212 3.27 -17.78 42.86
N LYS A 213 3.17 -18.79 43.72
CA LYS A 213 2.13 -18.97 44.75
C LYS A 213 2.68 -18.80 46.19
N ILE A 214 3.97 -18.51 46.33
CA ILE A 214 4.60 -18.18 47.61
C ILE A 214 4.47 -16.68 47.85
N ASP A 215 3.48 -16.32 48.69
CA ASP A 215 3.16 -14.92 49.02
C ASP A 215 4.20 -14.27 49.96
N ASP A 216 4.99 -15.08 50.67
CA ASP A 216 6.01 -14.63 51.62
C ASP A 216 7.32 -14.27 50.93
N GLY A 217 7.74 -13.02 51.08
CA GLY A 217 9.00 -12.52 50.56
C GLY A 217 10.25 -13.19 51.15
N GLU A 218 10.21 -13.71 52.38
CA GLU A 218 11.40 -14.33 53.00
C GLU A 218 11.64 -15.74 52.44
N CYS A 219 10.64 -16.63 52.47
CA CYS A 219 10.77 -17.96 51.86
C CYS A 219 11.04 -17.88 50.35
N ARG A 220 10.36 -16.97 49.63
CA ARG A 220 10.57 -16.78 48.19
C ARG A 220 12.00 -16.35 47.85
N GLN A 221 12.55 -15.40 48.62
CA GLN A 221 13.95 -14.97 48.46
C GLN A 221 14.93 -16.11 48.75
N GLU A 222 14.66 -16.95 49.75
CA GLU A 222 15.53 -18.07 50.12
C GLU A 222 15.50 -19.20 49.08
N VAL A 223 14.32 -19.54 48.53
CA VAL A 223 14.21 -20.45 47.38
C VAL A 223 15.04 -19.93 46.19
N LEU A 224 14.89 -18.65 45.82
CA LEU A 224 15.65 -18.04 44.72
C LEU A 224 17.16 -17.97 45.01
N ARG A 225 17.57 -17.74 46.26
CA ARG A 225 18.98 -17.78 46.69
C ARG A 225 19.59 -19.17 46.45
N LEU A 226 18.86 -20.24 46.80
CA LEU A 226 19.28 -21.62 46.53
C LEU A 226 19.29 -21.92 45.02
N SER A 227 18.26 -21.52 44.27
CA SER A 227 18.20 -21.68 42.80
C SER A 227 19.36 -20.99 42.06
N LYS A 228 19.86 -19.88 42.62
CA LYS A 228 21.05 -19.16 42.17
C LYS A 228 22.35 -19.88 42.51
N LEU A 229 22.48 -20.53 43.67
CA LEU A 229 23.62 -21.39 43.97
C LEU A 229 23.67 -22.62 43.06
N GLN A 230 22.50 -23.19 42.74
CA GLN A 230 22.35 -24.28 41.76
C GLN A 230 22.74 -23.89 40.31
N SER A 231 23.00 -22.61 40.02
CA SER A 231 23.32 -22.13 38.66
C SER A 231 24.79 -22.32 38.23
N ASP A 232 25.69 -22.63 39.17
CA ASP A 232 27.14 -22.70 38.93
C ASP A 232 27.57 -23.95 38.16
N ASP A 233 26.98 -25.10 38.48
CA ASP A 233 27.21 -26.40 37.85
C ASP A 233 25.88 -27.16 37.89
N ILE A 234 25.50 -27.79 36.77
CA ILE A 234 24.32 -28.66 36.69
C ILE A 234 24.31 -29.75 37.77
N LYS A 235 25.47 -30.19 38.27
CA LYS A 235 25.59 -31.14 39.40
C LYS A 235 24.97 -30.64 40.71
N LEU A 236 24.87 -29.33 40.92
CA LEU A 236 24.31 -28.72 42.14
C LEU A 236 22.78 -28.76 42.14
N ASP A 237 22.15 -28.78 40.96
CA ASP A 237 20.75 -29.18 40.79
C ASP A 237 20.70 -30.70 40.56
N ARG A 238 20.80 -31.47 41.66
CA ARG A 238 20.81 -32.93 41.62
C ARG A 238 19.65 -33.52 40.82
N VAL A 239 18.47 -32.90 40.89
CA VAL A 239 17.28 -33.41 40.19
C VAL A 239 17.43 -33.22 38.69
N LEU A 240 17.77 -32.01 38.24
CA LEU A 240 18.06 -31.72 36.84
C LEU A 240 19.21 -32.59 36.30
N TYR A 241 20.27 -32.77 37.10
CA TYR A 241 21.42 -33.59 36.75
C TYR A 241 21.04 -35.05 36.45
N VAL A 242 20.19 -35.64 37.29
CA VAL A 242 19.74 -37.03 37.13
C VAL A 242 18.76 -37.15 35.96
N ALA A 243 17.80 -36.23 35.85
CA ALA A 243 16.82 -36.22 34.77
C ALA A 243 17.48 -36.08 33.37
N CYS A 244 18.44 -35.18 33.22
CA CYS A 244 19.15 -34.92 31.96
C CYS A 244 20.40 -35.78 31.74
N ALA A 245 20.65 -36.82 32.57
CA ALA A 245 21.90 -37.58 32.53
C ALA A 245 22.19 -38.22 31.16
N ASN A 246 21.15 -38.82 30.54
CA ASN A 246 21.22 -39.45 29.22
C ASN A 246 21.22 -38.43 28.08
N ASP A 247 20.38 -37.39 28.19
CA ASP A 247 20.25 -36.35 27.17
C ASP A 247 21.54 -35.55 27.00
N ARG A 248 22.24 -35.25 28.10
CA ARG A 248 23.59 -34.67 28.07
C ARG A 248 24.58 -35.51 27.25
N PHE A 249 24.56 -36.83 27.38
CA PHE A 249 25.47 -37.70 26.62
C PHE A 249 25.09 -37.78 25.14
N ARG A 250 23.80 -37.69 24.80
CA ARG A 250 23.31 -37.76 23.40
C ARG A 250 23.47 -36.44 22.66
N LEU A 251 23.17 -35.32 23.31
CA LEU A 251 23.06 -33.98 22.70
C LEU A 251 24.31 -33.13 22.95
N CYS A 252 24.95 -33.28 24.11
CA CYS A 252 25.98 -32.36 24.61
C CYS A 252 27.34 -33.02 24.91
N ASN A 253 27.64 -34.18 24.30
CA ASN A 253 28.79 -35.02 24.65
C ASN A 253 30.15 -34.30 24.60
N PHE A 254 30.32 -33.35 23.67
CA PHE A 254 31.56 -32.64 23.41
C PHE A 254 31.61 -31.23 24.07
N VAL A 255 30.68 -30.92 24.96
CA VAL A 255 30.53 -29.59 25.57
C VAL A 255 31.24 -29.52 26.93
N PRO A 256 32.04 -28.49 27.24
CA PRO A 256 32.68 -28.32 28.55
C PRO A 256 31.67 -28.30 29.70
N GLN A 257 32.07 -28.77 30.90
CA GLN A 257 31.11 -28.97 32.00
C GLN A 257 30.34 -27.70 32.40
N GLY A 258 30.97 -26.52 32.36
CA GLY A 258 30.32 -25.23 32.62
C GLY A 258 29.40 -24.70 31.50
N GLN A 259 29.32 -25.40 30.35
CA GLN A 259 28.48 -25.02 29.21
C GLN A 259 27.35 -26.03 28.94
N ILE A 260 27.30 -27.17 29.65
CA ILE A 260 26.23 -28.17 29.52
C ILE A 260 24.84 -27.54 29.63
N TYR A 261 24.65 -26.63 30.59
CA TYR A 261 23.36 -25.96 30.78
C TYR A 261 22.94 -25.14 29.56
N LYS A 262 23.89 -24.50 28.85
CA LYS A 262 23.61 -23.80 27.59
C LYS A 262 23.15 -24.77 26.51
N CYS A 263 23.93 -25.83 26.28
CA CYS A 263 23.61 -26.83 25.27
C CYS A 263 22.24 -27.50 25.50
N LEU A 264 21.89 -27.82 26.76
CA LEU A 264 20.56 -28.34 27.06
C LEU A 264 19.46 -27.30 26.80
N MET A 265 19.68 -26.01 27.07
CA MET A 265 18.72 -24.96 26.67
C MET A 265 18.54 -24.88 25.15
N ASP A 266 19.63 -24.94 24.38
CA ASP A 266 19.62 -24.92 22.90
C ASP A 266 18.79 -26.09 22.30
N HIS A 267 18.66 -27.22 23.00
CA HIS A 267 17.94 -28.43 22.55
C HIS A 267 16.59 -28.69 23.24
N THR A 268 16.03 -27.75 24.01
CA THR A 268 14.74 -27.95 24.73
C THR A 268 13.56 -28.34 23.80
N SER A 269 13.54 -27.79 22.59
CA SER A 269 12.54 -28.07 21.55
C SER A 269 12.84 -29.32 20.69
N ASP A 270 13.98 -29.98 20.92
CA ASP A 270 14.39 -31.17 20.17
C ASP A 270 13.57 -32.40 20.59
N LYS A 271 13.14 -33.20 19.61
CA LYS A 271 12.43 -34.47 19.84
C LYS A 271 13.31 -35.53 20.49
N LEU A 272 14.63 -35.41 20.37
CA LEU A 272 15.60 -36.35 20.95
C LEU A 272 15.78 -36.18 22.47
N MET A 273 15.37 -35.05 23.05
CA MET A 273 15.41 -34.80 24.49
C MET A 273 14.27 -35.53 25.22
N SER A 274 14.60 -36.21 26.32
CA SER A 274 13.60 -36.85 27.19
C SER A 274 12.64 -35.83 27.81
N GLU A 275 11.39 -36.26 28.00
CA GLU A 275 10.34 -35.45 28.64
C GLU A 275 10.75 -35.00 30.04
N LYS A 276 11.30 -35.92 30.86
CA LYS A 276 11.81 -35.64 32.20
C LYS A 276 12.90 -34.56 32.21
N CYS A 277 13.82 -34.57 31.24
CA CYS A 277 14.81 -33.49 31.13
C CYS A 277 14.16 -32.17 30.69
N ARG A 278 13.22 -32.21 29.75
CA ARG A 278 12.52 -31.02 29.24
C ARG A 278 11.71 -30.31 30.34
N GLU A 279 11.00 -31.05 31.18
CA GLU A 279 10.25 -30.52 32.34
C GLU A 279 11.18 -29.83 33.35
N GLN A 280 12.31 -30.45 33.66
CA GLN A 280 13.29 -29.92 34.62
C GLN A 280 14.01 -28.68 34.07
N MET A 281 14.30 -28.66 32.76
CA MET A 281 14.80 -27.47 32.08
C MET A 281 13.77 -26.33 32.12
N LEU A 282 12.49 -26.62 31.86
CA LEU A 282 11.40 -25.64 31.97
C LEU A 282 11.27 -25.06 33.38
N ARG A 283 11.23 -25.90 34.44
CA ARG A 283 11.21 -25.45 35.85
C ARG A 283 12.30 -24.41 36.08
N ARG A 284 13.50 -24.67 35.58
CA ARG A 284 14.65 -23.79 35.75
C ARG A 284 14.58 -22.52 34.89
N GLN A 285 14.01 -22.58 33.69
CA GLN A 285 13.74 -21.39 32.86
C GLN A 285 12.69 -20.47 33.51
N VAL A 286 11.64 -21.02 34.14
CA VAL A 286 10.65 -20.25 34.91
C VAL A 286 11.32 -19.46 36.04
N LEU A 287 12.17 -20.11 36.84
CA LEU A 287 12.93 -19.43 37.90
C LEU A 287 13.84 -18.30 37.36
N ILE A 288 14.43 -18.47 36.17
CA ILE A 288 15.23 -17.44 35.50
C ILE A 288 14.37 -16.27 35.01
N ALA A 289 13.14 -16.51 34.56
CA ALA A 289 12.20 -15.46 34.19
C ALA A 289 11.74 -14.65 35.42
N THR A 290 11.49 -15.33 36.54
CA THR A 290 11.07 -14.75 37.82
C THR A 290 12.14 -13.85 38.45
N ASP A 291 13.40 -14.30 38.55
CA ASP A 291 14.55 -13.46 38.97
C ASP A 291 15.76 -13.68 38.05
N TYR A 292 16.19 -12.59 37.40
CA TYR A 292 17.34 -12.57 36.50
C TYR A 292 18.64 -13.09 37.15
N GLN A 293 18.77 -12.99 38.48
CA GLN A 293 19.95 -13.44 39.23
C GLN A 293 20.12 -14.95 39.28
N VAL A 294 19.06 -15.74 39.01
CA VAL A 294 19.15 -17.20 38.86
C VAL A 294 19.97 -17.57 37.62
N SER A 295 19.99 -16.71 36.60
CA SER A 295 20.95 -16.78 35.49
C SER A 295 22.26 -16.09 35.85
N LYS A 296 23.18 -16.85 36.46
CA LYS A 296 24.50 -16.33 36.83
C LYS A 296 25.35 -15.88 35.63
N ARG A 297 25.11 -16.40 34.42
CA ARG A 297 25.77 -15.91 33.19
C ARG A 297 25.34 -14.48 32.88
N LEU A 298 24.04 -14.24 32.73
CA LEU A 298 23.47 -12.91 32.52
C LEU A 298 23.86 -11.94 33.66
N ALA A 299 23.70 -12.37 34.91
CA ALA A 299 23.99 -11.54 36.09
C ALA A 299 25.49 -11.23 36.28
N ARG A 300 26.39 -12.01 35.68
CA ARG A 300 27.84 -11.70 35.59
C ARG A 300 28.13 -10.77 34.42
N ALA A 301 27.73 -11.15 33.20
CA ALA A 301 28.03 -10.40 31.98
C ALA A 301 27.45 -8.98 32.02
N CYS A 302 26.20 -8.82 32.46
CA CYS A 302 25.54 -7.52 32.57
C CYS A 302 25.79 -6.79 33.90
N LYS A 303 26.69 -7.26 34.77
CA LYS A 303 26.82 -6.76 36.15
C LYS A 303 27.09 -5.25 36.22
N ASP A 304 28.07 -4.79 35.45
CA ASP A 304 28.46 -3.38 35.43
C ASP A 304 27.47 -2.54 34.62
N ASP A 305 26.94 -3.06 33.51
CA ASP A 305 25.91 -2.41 32.69
C ASP A 305 24.62 -2.13 33.49
N ILE A 306 24.14 -3.09 34.30
CA ILE A 306 22.99 -2.95 35.20
C ILE A 306 23.24 -1.89 36.28
N ARG A 307 24.48 -1.82 36.82
CA ARG A 307 24.85 -0.84 37.85
C ARG A 307 24.94 0.57 37.26
N ASN A 308 25.60 0.71 36.12
CA ASN A 308 25.85 2.00 35.47
C ASN A 308 24.54 2.65 35.01
N ASN A 309 23.62 1.85 34.45
CA ASN A 309 22.31 2.31 33.98
C ASN A 309 21.21 2.31 35.06
N ARG A 310 21.56 2.02 36.32
CA ARG A 310 20.66 2.09 37.49
C ARG A 310 19.38 1.25 37.38
N CYS A 311 19.40 0.15 36.64
CA CYS A 311 18.20 -0.67 36.39
C CYS A 311 17.52 -1.21 37.67
N LYS A 312 18.26 -1.30 38.78
CA LYS A 312 17.74 -1.68 40.10
C LYS A 312 17.00 -0.58 40.88
N ARG A 313 16.97 0.65 40.37
CA ARG A 313 16.36 1.83 41.04
C ARG A 313 15.21 2.45 40.25
N LEU A 314 15.00 1.99 39.01
CA LEU A 314 13.97 2.52 38.10
C LEU A 314 12.70 1.65 38.09
N VAL A 315 12.69 0.55 38.85
CA VAL A 315 11.71 -0.53 38.74
C VAL A 315 11.33 -1.04 40.15
N SER A 316 10.17 -0.58 40.64
CA SER A 316 9.55 -0.87 41.95
C SER A 316 10.38 -0.56 43.22
N ASP A 317 9.68 -0.45 44.35
CA ASP A 317 10.26 -0.45 45.70
C ASP A 317 10.46 -1.89 46.24
N ASP A 318 9.98 -2.90 45.48
CA ASP A 318 10.18 -4.32 45.77
C ASP A 318 11.66 -4.72 45.66
N ARG A 319 12.09 -5.66 46.50
CA ARG A 319 13.46 -6.22 46.46
C ARG A 319 13.71 -7.15 45.27
N GLU A 320 12.67 -7.47 44.51
CA GLU A 320 12.63 -8.50 43.47
C GLU A 320 12.62 -7.86 42.08
N ILE A 321 13.50 -8.31 41.18
CA ILE A 321 13.65 -7.73 39.84
C ILE A 321 13.53 -8.85 38.80
N ARG A 322 12.46 -8.81 38.01
CA ARG A 322 12.18 -9.80 36.97
C ARG A 322 13.15 -9.67 35.79
N LEU A 323 13.36 -10.78 35.07
CA LEU A 323 14.21 -10.81 33.87
C LEU A 323 13.77 -9.76 32.83
N ALA A 324 12.48 -9.71 32.52
CA ALA A 324 11.90 -8.79 31.54
C ALA A 324 12.28 -7.32 31.83
N GLN A 325 12.27 -6.92 33.10
CA GLN A 325 12.57 -5.56 33.54
C GLN A 325 14.04 -5.18 33.31
N ILE A 326 14.97 -6.13 33.54
CA ILE A 326 16.40 -5.94 33.26
C ILE A 326 16.66 -5.86 31.75
N LEU A 327 16.05 -6.74 30.95
CA LEU A 327 16.22 -6.75 29.49
C LEU A 327 15.77 -5.40 28.90
N VAL A 328 14.55 -4.96 29.23
CA VAL A 328 13.99 -3.67 28.81
C VAL A 328 14.85 -2.48 29.27
N CYS A 329 15.34 -2.48 30.51
CA CYS A 329 16.18 -1.38 31.00
C CYS A 329 17.56 -1.29 30.32
N LEU A 330 18.19 -2.43 30.02
CA LEU A 330 19.46 -2.44 29.29
C LEU A 330 19.27 -2.08 27.82
N GLU A 331 18.13 -2.42 27.23
CA GLU A 331 17.75 -1.97 25.89
C GLU A 331 17.53 -0.45 25.81
N ASN A 332 16.81 0.14 26.78
CA ASN A 332 16.72 1.60 26.96
C ASN A 332 18.11 2.25 26.91
N ALA A 333 19.08 1.63 27.58
CA ALA A 333 20.45 2.12 27.63
C ALA A 333 21.14 2.09 26.26
N VAL A 334 20.91 1.03 25.45
CA VAL A 334 21.40 0.94 24.06
C VAL A 334 20.74 1.99 23.17
N HIS A 335 19.42 2.17 23.22
CA HIS A 335 18.71 3.17 22.40
C HIS A 335 19.16 4.60 22.71
N ASN A 336 19.43 4.90 23.99
CA ASN A 336 19.98 6.20 24.44
C ASN A 336 21.48 6.38 24.10
N GLY A 337 22.08 5.49 23.31
CA GLY A 337 23.47 5.59 22.85
C GLY A 337 24.53 5.23 23.88
N THR A 338 24.15 4.68 25.04
CA THR A 338 25.12 4.17 26.01
C THR A 338 25.64 2.80 25.57
N LYS A 339 26.92 2.52 25.83
CA LYS A 339 27.56 1.26 25.44
C LYS A 339 27.31 0.19 26.51
N VAL A 340 26.43 -0.76 26.21
CA VAL A 340 26.32 -2.04 26.90
C VAL A 340 27.41 -2.99 26.37
N SER A 341 27.98 -3.85 27.22
CA SER A 341 29.02 -4.78 26.82
C SER A 341 28.53 -5.84 25.83
N GLY A 342 29.38 -6.26 24.89
CA GLY A 342 29.03 -7.28 23.89
C GLY A 342 28.72 -8.66 24.50
N GLU A 343 29.34 -8.99 25.64
CA GLU A 343 29.01 -10.18 26.42
C GLU A 343 27.61 -10.08 27.04
N CYS A 344 27.26 -8.93 27.61
CA CYS A 344 25.91 -8.70 28.13
C CYS A 344 24.86 -8.76 27.00
N GLN A 345 25.10 -8.10 25.85
CA GLN A 345 24.19 -8.15 24.71
C GLN A 345 23.97 -9.59 24.20
N ALA A 346 25.02 -10.41 24.13
CA ALA A 346 24.89 -11.82 23.74
C ALA A 346 24.03 -12.63 24.73
N GLU A 347 24.20 -12.41 26.04
CA GLU A 347 23.32 -13.02 27.04
C GLU A 347 21.89 -12.45 26.99
N MET A 348 21.70 -11.16 26.69
CA MET A 348 20.36 -10.58 26.50
C MET A 348 19.61 -11.25 25.34
N SER A 349 20.23 -11.37 24.16
CA SER A 349 19.64 -12.06 23.00
C SER A 349 19.29 -13.53 23.30
N GLU A 350 20.14 -14.23 24.05
CA GLU A 350 19.92 -15.61 24.51
C GLU A 350 18.65 -15.72 25.37
N HIS A 351 18.48 -14.82 26.35
CA HIS A 351 17.33 -14.84 27.26
C HIS A 351 16.04 -14.32 26.60
N ARG A 352 16.14 -13.39 25.65
CA ARG A 352 15.01 -12.98 24.80
C ARG A 352 14.52 -14.14 23.93
N ARG A 353 15.44 -14.91 23.35
CA ARG A 353 15.11 -16.11 22.55
C ARG A 353 14.43 -17.18 23.40
N MET A 354 14.92 -17.40 24.62
CA MET A 354 14.28 -18.27 25.61
C MET A 354 12.80 -17.88 25.81
N LEU A 355 12.50 -16.60 26.04
CA LEU A 355 11.12 -16.09 26.23
C LEU A 355 10.21 -16.27 25.00
N LEU A 356 10.74 -16.14 23.76
CA LEU A 356 9.98 -16.47 22.55
C LEU A 356 9.87 -17.97 22.25
N THR A 357 10.68 -18.82 22.87
CA THR A 357 10.66 -20.28 22.59
C THR A 357 9.52 -20.99 23.33
N ASP A 358 9.15 -20.53 24.53
CA ASP A 358 8.07 -21.13 25.33
C ASP A 358 7.22 -20.07 26.03
N TYR A 359 5.93 -20.03 25.66
CA TYR A 359 4.97 -19.07 26.20
C TYR A 359 4.79 -19.20 27.73
N ARG A 360 5.10 -20.37 28.31
CA ARG A 360 4.98 -20.65 29.75
C ARG A 360 5.93 -19.82 30.60
N LEU A 361 6.97 -19.25 29.99
CA LEU A 361 7.94 -18.37 30.64
C LEU A 361 7.44 -16.93 30.80
N SER A 362 6.25 -16.62 30.27
CA SER A 362 5.60 -15.32 30.36
C SER A 362 4.30 -15.45 31.16
N PRO A 363 4.29 -15.19 32.48
CA PRO A 363 3.10 -15.34 33.32
C PRO A 363 1.88 -14.57 32.81
N GLU A 364 2.12 -13.41 32.18
CA GLU A 364 1.09 -12.57 31.55
C GLU A 364 0.40 -13.28 30.37
N ILE A 365 1.15 -14.05 29.55
CA ILE A 365 0.56 -14.88 28.49
C ILE A 365 -0.24 -16.03 29.10
N VAL A 366 0.37 -16.79 30.02
CA VAL A 366 -0.29 -17.97 30.64
C VAL A 366 -1.61 -17.60 31.30
N THR A 367 -1.65 -16.47 32.02
CA THR A 367 -2.86 -16.01 32.70
C THR A 367 -3.88 -15.41 31.74
N ARG A 368 -3.48 -14.48 30.85
CA ARG A 368 -4.41 -13.68 30.04
C ARG A 368 -4.81 -14.31 28.71
N CYS A 369 -4.03 -15.26 28.19
CA CYS A 369 -4.31 -15.95 26.92
C CYS A 369 -4.82 -17.39 27.11
N SER A 370 -4.99 -17.90 28.34
CA SER A 370 -5.37 -19.30 28.59
C SER A 370 -6.58 -19.78 27.78
N GLY A 371 -7.67 -18.99 27.75
CA GLY A 371 -8.87 -19.27 26.94
C GLY A 371 -8.65 -19.13 25.44
N ASP A 372 -7.91 -18.11 25.00
CA ASP A 372 -7.58 -17.88 23.58
C ASP A 372 -6.70 -19.00 23.00
N ILE A 373 -5.71 -19.48 23.77
CA ILE A 373 -4.84 -20.60 23.38
C ILE A 373 -5.68 -21.87 23.14
N VAL A 374 -6.62 -22.20 24.03
CA VAL A 374 -7.48 -23.39 23.88
C VAL A 374 -8.47 -23.24 22.71
N THR A 375 -8.93 -22.01 22.42
CA THR A 375 -9.94 -21.73 21.40
C THR A 375 -9.35 -21.69 19.99
N TYR A 376 -8.17 -21.08 19.81
CA TYR A 376 -7.60 -20.78 18.49
C TYR A 376 -6.38 -21.64 18.15
N CYS A 377 -5.58 -22.02 19.15
CA CYS A 377 -4.37 -22.83 18.96
C CYS A 377 -4.66 -24.30 19.29
N LYS A 378 -4.07 -25.25 18.54
CA LYS A 378 -4.38 -26.69 18.62
C LYS A 378 -3.75 -27.38 19.85
N GLY A 379 -3.80 -26.73 21.01
CA GLY A 379 -3.10 -27.13 22.22
C GLY A 379 -1.76 -26.41 22.40
N LEU A 380 -0.96 -26.93 23.33
CA LEU A 380 0.25 -26.28 23.85
C LEU A 380 1.49 -26.73 23.07
N GLU A 381 1.80 -26.08 21.95
CA GLU A 381 3.00 -26.37 21.16
C GLU A 381 4.21 -25.51 21.58
N THR A 382 5.34 -26.16 21.85
CA THR A 382 6.64 -25.55 22.18
C THR A 382 7.40 -25.09 20.93
N GLY A 383 8.44 -24.25 21.11
CA GLY A 383 9.28 -23.77 20.01
C GLY A 383 8.69 -22.54 19.31
N GLY A 384 8.10 -21.62 20.06
CA GLY A 384 7.51 -20.37 19.55
C GLY A 384 6.15 -20.50 18.85
N LYS A 385 5.75 -21.70 18.42
CA LYS A 385 4.51 -21.94 17.69
C LYS A 385 3.23 -21.42 18.36
N THR A 386 3.07 -21.61 19.67
CA THR A 386 1.90 -21.07 20.40
C THR A 386 1.87 -19.54 20.36
N ILE A 387 3.04 -18.89 20.46
CA ILE A 387 3.17 -17.43 20.36
C ILE A 387 2.84 -16.96 18.94
N HIS A 388 3.37 -17.62 17.90
CA HIS A 388 3.03 -17.29 16.51
C HIS A 388 1.56 -17.53 16.16
N CYS A 389 0.92 -18.54 16.75
CA CYS A 389 -0.53 -18.74 16.63
C CYS A 389 -1.30 -17.57 17.24
N LEU A 390 -0.94 -17.11 18.45
CA LEU A 390 -1.55 -15.92 19.06
C LEU A 390 -1.29 -14.65 18.23
N MET A 391 -0.09 -14.48 17.66
CA MET A 391 0.23 -13.38 16.74
C MET A 391 -0.58 -13.44 15.45
N ASP A 392 -0.83 -14.62 14.89
CA ASP A 392 -1.66 -14.79 13.70
C ASP A 392 -3.12 -14.38 13.96
N HIS A 393 -3.63 -14.74 15.14
CA HIS A 393 -4.97 -14.40 15.63
C HIS A 393 -5.06 -13.04 16.34
N ALA A 394 -3.98 -12.24 16.38
CA ALA A 394 -4.01 -10.84 16.81
C ALA A 394 -4.75 -9.95 15.79
N ARG A 395 -4.67 -10.34 14.52
CA ARG A 395 -5.31 -9.71 13.36
C ARG A 395 -6.80 -9.98 13.34
N GLU A 396 -7.55 -9.00 12.85
CA GLU A 396 -8.98 -9.15 12.58
C GLU A 396 -9.13 -9.75 11.18
N SER A 397 -9.85 -10.86 11.05
CA SER A 397 -10.02 -11.56 9.79
C SER A 397 -11.40 -12.17 9.71
N ARG A 398 -12.08 -12.00 8.57
CA ARG A 398 -13.46 -12.46 8.35
C ARG A 398 -13.66 -13.97 8.60
N ASN A 399 -12.59 -14.76 8.46
CA ASN A 399 -12.59 -16.22 8.59
C ASN A 399 -11.84 -16.75 9.83
N LYS A 400 -11.22 -15.89 10.66
CA LYS A 400 -10.50 -16.29 11.88
C LYS A 400 -10.94 -15.43 13.05
N GLY A 401 -11.38 -16.05 14.14
CA GLY A 401 -11.65 -15.33 15.39
C GLY A 401 -10.39 -14.65 15.93
N ARG A 402 -10.57 -13.47 16.54
CA ARG A 402 -9.49 -12.63 17.09
C ARG A 402 -9.32 -12.92 18.58
N ILE A 403 -8.07 -12.96 19.07
CA ILE A 403 -7.77 -13.14 20.50
C ILE A 403 -8.34 -12.01 21.37
N SER A 404 -8.58 -12.29 22.65
CA SER A 404 -9.06 -11.29 23.61
C SER A 404 -8.14 -10.05 23.70
N PRO A 405 -8.67 -8.84 23.98
CA PRO A 405 -7.84 -7.65 24.19
C PRO A 405 -6.82 -7.80 25.34
N SER A 406 -7.17 -8.58 26.37
CA SER A 406 -6.28 -8.93 27.48
C SER A 406 -5.10 -9.78 27.03
N CYS A 407 -5.31 -10.73 26.11
CA CYS A 407 -4.25 -11.52 25.52
C CYS A 407 -3.41 -10.70 24.53
N LEU A 408 -4.04 -9.89 23.68
CA LEU A 408 -3.36 -9.01 22.72
C LEU A 408 -2.33 -8.11 23.43
N SER A 409 -2.72 -7.46 24.53
CA SER A 409 -1.81 -6.64 25.35
C SER A 409 -0.68 -7.45 25.99
N ALA A 410 -0.91 -8.72 26.30
CA ALA A 410 0.13 -9.62 26.81
C ALA A 410 1.15 -9.99 25.71
N VAL A 411 0.67 -10.24 24.48
CA VAL A 411 1.53 -10.50 23.30
C VAL A 411 2.33 -9.24 22.92
N GLU A 412 1.72 -8.05 22.94
CA GLU A 412 2.41 -6.76 22.76
C GLU A 412 3.54 -6.57 23.78
N THR A 413 3.28 -6.89 25.05
CA THR A 413 4.27 -6.82 26.14
C THR A 413 5.42 -7.82 25.91
N LEU A 414 5.12 -9.02 25.41
CA LEU A 414 6.13 -10.03 25.08
C LEU A 414 7.02 -9.57 23.91
N VAL A 415 6.43 -9.10 22.80
CA VAL A 415 7.16 -8.56 21.64
C VAL A 415 8.10 -7.43 22.05
N LYS A 416 7.64 -6.53 22.92
CA LYS A 416 8.44 -5.42 23.45
C LYS A 416 9.56 -5.87 24.38
N THR A 417 9.34 -6.92 25.16
CA THR A 417 10.38 -7.48 26.06
C THR A 417 11.46 -8.24 25.29
N THR A 418 11.08 -8.88 24.17
CA THR A 418 11.96 -9.74 23.39
C THR A 418 12.71 -9.00 22.29
N ASP A 419 12.27 -7.80 21.90
CA ASP A 419 12.97 -6.93 20.95
C ASP A 419 13.29 -7.64 19.62
N VAL A 420 12.31 -8.42 19.16
CA VAL A 420 12.38 -9.23 17.93
C VAL A 420 12.54 -8.36 16.67
N GLY A 421 12.17 -7.08 16.73
CA GLY A 421 12.38 -6.11 15.65
C GLY A 421 13.84 -5.75 15.42
N GLU A 422 14.67 -5.70 16.48
CA GLU A 422 16.10 -5.41 16.37
C GLU A 422 16.90 -6.60 15.80
N ASP A 423 16.57 -7.83 16.23
CA ASP A 423 17.28 -9.04 15.85
C ASP A 423 16.37 -10.25 15.63
N TRP A 424 16.07 -10.52 14.35
CA TRP A 424 15.33 -11.68 13.86
C TRP A 424 15.81 -13.05 14.40
N ARG A 425 17.07 -13.17 14.85
CA ARG A 425 17.64 -14.42 15.39
C ARG A 425 17.08 -14.79 16.76
N VAL A 426 16.40 -13.86 17.42
CA VAL A 426 15.73 -14.04 18.71
C VAL A 426 14.47 -14.90 18.55
N ASP A 427 13.76 -14.82 17.42
CA ASP A 427 12.62 -15.67 17.14
C ASP A 427 13.05 -16.98 16.43
N PRO A 428 12.82 -18.16 17.02
CA PRO A 428 13.11 -19.43 16.34
C PRO A 428 12.28 -19.66 15.07
N ILE A 429 11.01 -19.22 15.00
CA ILE A 429 10.10 -19.49 13.89
C ILE A 429 10.45 -18.64 12.67
N LEU A 430 10.56 -17.31 12.82
CA LEU A 430 11.05 -16.43 11.77
C LEU A 430 12.45 -16.85 11.32
N LYS A 431 13.32 -17.23 12.26
CA LYS A 431 14.67 -17.68 11.91
C LYS A 431 14.64 -18.92 11.02
N GLU A 432 13.90 -19.97 11.40
CA GLU A 432 13.77 -21.19 10.61
C GLU A 432 13.18 -20.91 9.21
N ALA A 433 12.08 -20.15 9.16
CA ALA A 433 11.37 -19.85 7.92
C ALA A 433 12.17 -18.97 6.95
N CYS A 434 12.86 -17.94 7.46
CA CYS A 434 13.55 -16.94 6.64
C CYS A 434 15.04 -17.22 6.38
N GLN A 435 15.65 -18.24 6.99
CA GLN A 435 17.10 -18.49 6.85
C GLN A 435 17.55 -18.62 5.38
N ALA A 436 16.73 -19.24 4.53
CA ALA A 436 17.02 -19.36 3.09
C ALA A 436 16.99 -17.99 2.38
N VAL A 437 15.94 -17.19 2.64
CA VAL A 437 15.77 -15.84 2.09
C VAL A 437 16.94 -14.93 2.51
N VAL A 438 17.31 -14.96 3.80
CA VAL A 438 18.44 -14.18 4.34
C VAL A 438 19.77 -14.59 3.68
N ASN A 439 20.00 -15.88 3.45
CA ASN A 439 21.23 -16.38 2.81
C ASN A 439 21.36 -15.97 1.34
N GLN A 440 20.22 -15.74 0.65
CA GLN A 440 20.18 -15.38 -0.78
C GLN A 440 20.09 -13.86 -1.00
N ALA A 441 19.08 -13.19 -0.45
CA ALA A 441 18.80 -11.77 -0.67
C ALA A 441 19.61 -10.85 0.26
N CYS A 442 19.78 -11.23 1.54
CA CYS A 442 20.39 -10.37 2.58
C CYS A 442 21.87 -10.69 2.85
N LYS A 443 22.55 -11.34 1.90
CA LYS A 443 23.94 -11.80 2.04
C LYS A 443 24.91 -10.62 2.25
N GLY A 444 25.66 -10.66 3.35
CA GLY A 444 26.65 -9.63 3.70
C GLY A 444 26.12 -8.49 4.58
N ILE A 445 24.81 -8.45 4.86
CA ILE A 445 24.23 -7.54 5.85
C ILE A 445 24.64 -7.99 7.26
N ARG A 446 25.23 -7.08 8.04
CA ARG A 446 25.58 -7.34 9.45
C ARG A 446 24.32 -7.28 10.31
N GLY A 447 24.15 -8.24 11.22
CA GLY A 447 23.05 -8.25 12.20
C GLY A 447 23.03 -7.02 13.12
N GLY A 448 21.90 -6.81 13.81
CA GLY A 448 21.62 -5.60 14.60
C GLY A 448 21.14 -4.41 13.76
N ASP A 449 20.71 -3.35 14.45
CA ASP A 449 20.02 -2.15 13.96
C ASP A 449 18.83 -2.44 13.03
N ALA A 450 18.05 -3.50 13.32
CA ALA A 450 16.95 -4.01 12.50
C ALA A 450 17.28 -4.21 10.99
N ARG A 451 18.57 -4.30 10.61
CA ARG A 451 18.99 -4.30 9.19
C ARG A 451 18.51 -5.51 8.41
N VAL A 452 18.55 -6.69 9.03
CA VAL A 452 18.09 -7.93 8.38
C VAL A 452 16.56 -7.92 8.26
N MET A 453 15.84 -7.44 9.28
CA MET A 453 14.38 -7.24 9.21
C MET A 453 14.00 -6.26 8.10
N SER A 454 14.73 -5.16 7.96
CA SER A 454 14.54 -4.18 6.87
C SER A 454 14.80 -4.80 5.50
N CYS A 455 15.84 -5.63 5.35
CA CYS A 455 16.12 -6.32 4.10
C CYS A 455 15.03 -7.36 3.74
N LEU A 456 14.53 -8.11 4.72
CA LEU A 456 13.42 -9.04 4.51
C LEU A 456 12.14 -8.32 4.06
N MET A 457 11.82 -7.17 4.68
CA MET A 457 10.71 -6.31 4.25
C MET A 457 10.90 -5.72 2.86
N ASP A 458 12.11 -5.26 2.53
CA ASP A 458 12.44 -4.72 1.20
C ASP A 458 12.47 -5.81 0.10
N ASN A 459 12.26 -7.09 0.44
CA ASN A 459 12.15 -8.21 -0.51
C ASN A 459 10.80 -8.96 -0.40
N LEU A 460 9.82 -8.44 0.34
CA LEU A 460 8.56 -9.13 0.66
C LEU A 460 7.78 -9.60 -0.59
N ASP A 461 7.78 -8.78 -1.64
CA ASP A 461 7.03 -9.01 -2.88
C ASP A 461 7.84 -9.75 -3.98
N THR A 462 9.07 -10.17 -3.67
CA THR A 462 10.01 -10.75 -4.65
C THR A 462 9.88 -12.27 -4.75
N ASP A 463 10.23 -12.84 -5.91
CA ASP A 463 10.23 -14.30 -6.14
C ASP A 463 11.22 -15.08 -5.23
N ILE A 464 12.04 -14.38 -4.43
CA ILE A 464 12.96 -14.96 -3.44
C ILE A 464 12.24 -15.21 -2.10
N MET A 465 11.16 -14.45 -1.82
CA MET A 465 10.39 -14.60 -0.58
C MET A 465 9.63 -15.92 -0.58
N THR A 466 9.62 -16.61 0.57
CA THR A 466 8.87 -17.86 0.75
C THR A 466 7.64 -17.61 1.60
N ALA A 467 6.50 -18.21 1.25
CA ALA A 467 5.25 -18.02 2.00
C ALA A 467 5.36 -18.29 3.53
N PRO A 468 6.16 -19.27 4.02
CA PRO A 468 6.41 -19.42 5.45
C PRO A 468 7.17 -18.24 6.08
N CYS A 469 8.17 -17.68 5.37
CA CYS A 469 8.92 -16.52 5.84
C CYS A 469 8.05 -15.26 5.83
N GLU A 470 7.29 -15.04 4.75
CA GLU A 470 6.32 -13.95 4.62
C GLU A 470 5.31 -13.96 5.77
N ALA A 471 4.69 -15.12 6.05
CA ALA A 471 3.71 -15.25 7.13
C ALA A 471 4.30 -14.94 8.52
N ALA A 472 5.48 -15.50 8.84
CA ALA A 472 6.15 -15.24 10.11
C ALA A 472 6.61 -13.78 10.25
N LEU A 473 7.09 -13.18 9.16
CA LEU A 473 7.52 -11.78 9.12
C LEU A 473 6.34 -10.83 9.32
N ILE A 474 5.22 -11.04 8.63
CA ILE A 474 4.01 -10.22 8.77
C ILE A 474 3.40 -10.33 10.17
N GLN A 475 3.44 -11.51 10.81
CA GLN A 475 2.97 -11.70 12.19
C GLN A 475 3.70 -10.80 13.20
N ILE A 476 5.02 -10.63 13.03
CA ILE A 476 5.84 -9.74 13.89
C ILE A 476 5.66 -8.28 13.48
N GLN A 477 5.70 -8.01 12.17
CA GLN A 477 5.58 -6.67 11.61
C GLN A 477 4.20 -6.05 11.88
N TYR A 478 3.16 -6.84 12.13
CA TYR A 478 1.88 -6.35 12.64
C TYR A 478 2.04 -5.46 13.88
N PHE A 479 2.90 -5.86 14.83
CA PHE A 479 3.15 -5.13 16.08
C PHE A 479 4.12 -3.96 15.87
N ILE A 480 5.20 -4.16 15.12
CA ILE A 480 6.16 -3.08 14.75
C ILE A 480 5.47 -1.99 13.92
N ALA A 481 4.46 -2.36 13.12
CA ALA A 481 3.61 -1.41 12.39
C ALA A 481 2.63 -0.64 13.31
N ARG A 482 2.55 -0.92 14.61
CA ARG A 482 1.60 -0.28 15.54
C ARG A 482 2.28 0.57 16.61
N ASP A 483 3.44 0.15 17.09
CA ASP A 483 4.26 0.93 18.02
C ASP A 483 5.58 1.34 17.35
N PHE A 484 5.81 2.66 17.22
CA PHE A 484 7.04 3.20 16.63
C PHE A 484 8.27 2.99 17.53
N GLU A 485 8.07 2.67 18.82
CA GLU A 485 9.14 2.30 19.76
C GLU A 485 9.74 0.93 19.41
N LEU A 486 9.02 0.07 18.67
CA LEU A 486 9.47 -1.26 18.23
C LEU A 486 10.28 -1.26 16.91
N ASP A 487 10.53 -0.09 16.31
CA ASP A 487 11.46 0.09 15.19
C ASP A 487 12.68 0.90 15.65
N PRO A 488 13.81 0.23 16.03
CA PRO A 488 14.97 0.91 16.61
C PRO A 488 15.62 1.99 15.74
N PRO A 489 15.72 1.85 14.40
CA PRO A 489 16.19 2.94 13.54
C PRO A 489 15.25 4.15 13.53
N LEU A 490 13.94 3.96 13.45
CA LEU A 490 12.95 5.03 13.46
C LEU A 490 12.92 5.74 14.81
N TYR A 491 12.85 4.98 15.91
CA TYR A 491 12.82 5.53 17.26
C TYR A 491 14.02 6.43 17.52
N ARG A 492 15.26 5.94 17.29
CA ARG A 492 16.48 6.73 17.49
C ARG A 492 16.55 7.97 16.60
N ALA A 493 16.10 7.90 15.35
CA ALA A 493 16.13 9.02 14.43
C ALA A 493 15.07 10.10 14.73
N CYS A 494 13.93 9.71 15.31
CA CYS A 494 12.76 10.58 15.46
C CYS A 494 12.36 10.92 16.91
N HIS A 495 12.96 10.31 17.95
CA HIS A 495 12.50 10.45 19.35
C HIS A 495 12.31 11.91 19.81
N ASP A 496 13.31 12.76 19.58
CA ASP A 496 13.27 14.18 19.98
C ASP A 496 12.16 14.94 19.23
N GLU A 497 12.00 14.67 17.93
CA GLU A 497 10.97 15.30 17.10
C GLU A 497 9.57 14.77 17.42
N ALA A 498 9.43 13.49 17.74
CA ALA A 498 8.19 12.86 18.19
C ALA A 498 7.74 13.42 19.55
N THR A 499 8.67 13.62 20.49
CA THR A 499 8.38 14.25 21.79
C THR A 499 7.98 15.71 21.63
N ARG A 500 8.67 16.45 20.74
CA ARG A 500 8.46 17.89 20.50
C ARG A 500 7.20 18.23 19.67
N LEU A 501 6.93 17.47 18.60
CA LEU A 501 5.87 17.75 17.62
C LEU A 501 4.62 16.90 17.82
N CYS A 502 4.77 15.68 18.35
CA CYS A 502 3.71 14.67 18.44
C CYS A 502 3.40 14.24 19.88
N HIS A 503 3.98 14.94 20.88
CA HIS A 503 3.80 14.68 22.31
C HIS A 503 4.05 13.23 22.74
N ALA A 504 5.02 12.56 22.12
CA ALA A 504 5.47 11.23 22.54
C ALA A 504 6.03 11.23 23.98
N LYS A 505 6.03 10.06 24.62
CA LYS A 505 6.54 9.89 26.00
C LYS A 505 8.06 10.04 26.03
N LYS A 506 8.57 10.86 26.95
CA LYS A 506 10.00 11.13 27.13
C LYS A 506 10.78 9.96 27.77
N GLU A 507 10.10 9.08 28.51
CA GLU A 507 10.68 7.91 29.16
C GLU A 507 9.75 6.71 28.92
N TRP A 508 10.15 5.75 28.08
CA TRP A 508 9.26 4.68 27.61
C TRP A 508 9.10 3.51 28.60
N PHE A 509 10.00 3.37 29.57
CA PHE A 509 9.94 2.30 30.59
C PHE A 509 8.89 2.53 31.69
N LYS A 510 8.33 3.75 31.83
CA LYS A 510 7.34 4.08 32.88
C LYS A 510 5.92 3.64 32.48
N ALA A 511 5.68 2.33 32.55
CA ALA A 511 4.34 1.76 32.50
C ALA A 511 3.55 2.06 33.79
N LYS A 512 2.88 3.22 33.85
CA LYS A 512 1.79 3.48 34.80
C LYS A 512 0.45 3.85 34.15
N ASP A 513 0.45 4.29 32.90
CA ASP A 513 -0.80 4.55 32.17
C ASP A 513 -1.14 3.39 31.25
N PHE A 514 -1.95 2.45 31.77
CA PHE A 514 -2.75 1.53 30.97
C PHE A 514 -3.89 2.32 30.30
N ALA A 515 -3.57 3.02 29.21
CA ALA A 515 -4.57 3.54 28.28
C ALA A 515 -4.84 2.47 27.20
N PRO A 516 -5.99 1.77 27.23
CA PRO A 516 -6.33 0.81 26.19
C PRO A 516 -6.79 1.55 24.93
N ASN A 517 -6.39 1.02 23.77
CA ASN A 517 -6.68 1.49 22.42
C ASN A 517 -6.07 2.86 22.05
N ASN A 518 -5.27 2.83 20.98
CA ASN A 518 -4.50 3.95 20.43
C ASN A 518 -3.37 4.43 21.36
N GLY A 519 -2.20 3.81 21.23
CA GLY A 519 -0.95 4.51 21.49
C GLY A 519 -0.91 5.83 20.71
N PRO A 520 -0.11 6.83 21.14
CA PRO A 520 -0.09 8.13 20.49
C PRO A 520 0.17 7.95 18.99
N LEU A 521 -0.59 8.67 18.14
CA LEU A 521 -0.54 8.57 16.67
C LEU A 521 0.75 9.20 16.11
N VAL A 522 1.91 8.79 16.64
CA VAL A 522 3.22 9.39 16.42
C VAL A 522 3.63 9.23 14.97
N LEU A 523 3.60 8.03 14.37
CA LEU A 523 4.01 7.89 12.97
C LEU A 523 3.08 8.66 12.00
N PRO A 524 1.72 8.59 12.09
CA PRO A 524 0.86 9.46 11.29
C PRO A 524 1.12 10.96 11.49
N CYS A 525 1.42 11.38 12.72
CA CYS A 525 1.80 12.76 13.04
C CYS A 525 3.14 13.16 12.38
N LEU A 526 4.20 12.36 12.56
CA LEU A 526 5.51 12.56 11.93
C LEU A 526 5.38 12.59 10.41
N PHE A 527 4.60 11.69 9.80
CA PHE A 527 4.34 11.68 8.36
C PHE A 527 3.68 12.97 7.88
N ARG A 528 2.74 13.55 8.65
CA ARG A 528 2.18 14.88 8.35
C ARG A 528 3.22 15.99 8.38
N TYR A 529 4.23 15.89 9.25
CA TYR A 529 5.35 16.84 9.34
C TYR A 529 6.45 16.62 8.28
N LEU A 530 6.45 15.50 7.55
CA LEU A 530 7.43 15.20 6.50
C LEU A 530 7.33 16.17 5.30
N TYR A 531 6.10 16.55 4.93
CA TYR A 531 5.80 17.45 3.79
C TYR A 531 5.18 18.78 4.24
N HIS A 532 5.45 19.21 5.48
CA HIS A 532 4.90 20.45 6.00
C HIS A 532 5.43 21.68 5.25
N VAL A 533 4.54 22.63 4.94
CA VAL A 533 4.86 23.84 4.15
C VAL A 533 5.87 24.75 4.88
N GLU A 534 5.73 24.89 6.21
CA GLU A 534 6.67 25.67 7.02
C GLU A 534 7.97 24.90 7.30
N PRO A 535 9.15 25.41 6.88
CA PRO A 535 10.43 24.70 7.06
C PRO A 535 10.82 24.45 8.53
N ARG A 536 10.33 25.27 9.47
CA ARG A 536 10.61 25.13 10.92
C ARG A 536 9.85 23.98 11.59
N LEU A 537 8.78 23.49 10.94
CA LEU A 537 7.97 22.37 11.39
C LEU A 537 8.22 21.09 10.58
N LYS A 538 9.08 21.17 9.54
CA LYS A 538 9.50 20.01 8.75
C LYS A 538 10.46 19.13 9.58
N LEU A 539 10.34 17.81 9.41
CA LEU A 539 11.23 16.85 10.06
C LEU A 539 12.70 17.03 9.65
N SER A 540 13.63 16.63 10.53
CA SER A 540 15.05 16.49 10.19
C SER A 540 15.26 15.50 9.05
N ARG A 541 16.40 15.59 8.35
CA ARG A 541 16.73 14.67 7.26
C ARG A 541 16.75 13.20 7.73
N GLN A 542 17.35 12.93 8.88
CA GLN A 542 17.48 11.57 9.43
C GLN A 542 16.11 10.99 9.83
N CYS A 543 15.29 11.73 10.57
CA CYS A 543 13.94 11.27 10.89
C CYS A 543 13.09 11.10 9.62
N GLY A 544 13.14 12.08 8.70
CA GLY A 544 12.38 12.02 7.44
C GLY A 544 12.81 10.90 6.49
N GLU A 545 14.07 10.46 6.52
CA GLU A 545 14.52 9.25 5.80
C GLU A 545 13.94 7.97 6.43
N GLN A 546 13.92 7.86 7.77
CA GLN A 546 13.33 6.69 8.45
C GLN A 546 11.81 6.64 8.35
N VAL A 547 11.11 7.77 8.46
CA VAL A 547 9.65 7.85 8.24
C VAL A 547 9.29 7.39 6.82
N ARG A 548 10.06 7.78 5.79
CA ARG A 548 9.87 7.27 4.42
C ARG A 548 10.13 5.76 4.31
N ARG A 549 11.21 5.24 4.91
CA ARG A 549 11.47 3.78 4.92
C ARG A 549 10.29 3.01 5.50
N VAL A 550 9.84 3.40 6.70
CA VAL A 550 8.77 2.69 7.41
C VAL A 550 7.44 2.83 6.68
N MET A 551 7.12 4.00 6.12
CA MET A 551 5.90 4.18 5.32
C MET A 551 5.93 3.38 4.01
N ARG A 552 7.08 3.24 3.34
CA ARG A 552 7.25 2.33 2.19
C ARG A 552 7.01 0.87 2.61
N GLN A 553 7.72 0.39 3.63
CA GLN A 553 7.62 -1.00 4.09
C GLN A 553 6.21 -1.37 4.57
N ARG A 554 5.44 -0.39 5.07
CA ARG A 554 4.02 -0.54 5.40
C ARG A 554 3.10 -0.50 4.19
N ALA A 555 3.48 0.18 3.10
CA ALA A 555 2.67 0.23 1.89
C ALA A 555 2.61 -1.12 1.14
N GLU A 556 3.54 -2.05 1.44
CA GLU A 556 3.59 -3.39 0.84
C GLU A 556 2.37 -4.27 1.19
N SER A 557 1.64 -4.02 2.28
CA SER A 557 0.38 -4.73 2.58
C SER A 557 -0.56 -3.90 3.45
N VAL A 558 -1.86 -4.04 3.24
CA VAL A 558 -2.89 -3.34 4.03
C VAL A 558 -2.81 -3.73 5.51
N HIS A 559 -2.38 -4.96 5.84
CA HIS A 559 -2.13 -5.42 7.22
C HIS A 559 -1.11 -4.56 8.00
N LEU A 560 -0.21 -3.86 7.29
CA LEU A 560 0.80 -2.97 7.86
C LEU A 560 0.37 -1.50 7.88
N LEU A 561 -0.88 -1.22 7.47
CA LEU A 561 -1.54 0.09 7.52
C LEU A 561 -2.72 0.05 8.53
N PRO A 562 -2.47 0.15 9.86
CA PRO A 562 -3.49 -0.10 10.87
C PRO A 562 -4.82 0.65 10.71
N PRO A 563 -4.85 1.94 10.31
CA PRO A 563 -6.12 2.64 10.09
C PRO A 563 -6.94 2.05 8.94
N VAL A 564 -6.27 1.63 7.85
CA VAL A 564 -6.92 1.07 6.66
C VAL A 564 -7.41 -0.33 6.97
N GLU A 565 -6.58 -1.21 7.54
CA GLU A 565 -6.98 -2.58 7.91
C GLU A 565 -8.22 -2.58 8.81
N GLN A 566 -8.23 -1.77 9.88
CA GLN A 566 -9.35 -1.70 10.83
C GLN A 566 -10.66 -1.20 10.20
N ALA A 567 -10.58 -0.31 9.21
CA ALA A 567 -11.77 0.25 8.56
C ALA A 567 -12.24 -0.56 7.35
N CYS A 568 -11.35 -1.32 6.71
CA CYS A 568 -11.57 -1.95 5.41
C CYS A 568 -11.59 -3.49 5.44
N VAL A 569 -11.36 -4.16 6.57
CA VAL A 569 -11.32 -5.65 6.65
C VAL A 569 -12.57 -6.33 6.09
N ASP A 570 -13.76 -5.77 6.36
CA ASP A 570 -15.02 -6.26 5.81
C ASP A 570 -15.10 -6.09 4.28
N ASP A 571 -14.65 -4.94 3.80
CA ASP A 571 -14.76 -4.53 2.39
C ASP A 571 -13.74 -5.31 1.54
N LEU A 572 -12.52 -5.53 2.05
CA LEU A 572 -11.54 -6.47 1.50
C LEU A 572 -12.15 -7.87 1.35
N GLY A 573 -12.80 -8.37 2.40
CA GLY A 573 -13.44 -9.68 2.39
C GLY A 573 -14.70 -9.77 1.53
N LEU A 574 -15.22 -8.66 1.02
CA LEU A 574 -16.43 -8.59 0.17
C LEU A 574 -16.08 -8.37 -1.31
N TYR A 575 -15.18 -7.42 -1.61
CA TYR A 575 -14.81 -7.01 -2.96
C TYR A 575 -13.49 -7.64 -3.46
N CYS A 576 -12.61 -8.08 -2.55
CA CYS A 576 -11.22 -8.46 -2.86
C CYS A 576 -10.82 -9.88 -2.40
N PRO A 577 -11.67 -10.92 -2.56
CA PRO A 577 -11.36 -12.27 -2.04
C PRO A 577 -10.13 -12.92 -2.70
N ASP A 578 -9.87 -12.61 -3.98
CA ASP A 578 -8.81 -13.24 -4.79
C ASP A 578 -7.53 -12.37 -4.89
N ARG A 579 -7.53 -11.14 -4.37
CA ARG A 579 -6.40 -10.18 -4.42
C ARG A 579 -5.83 -9.91 -3.02
N THR A 580 -5.33 -10.96 -2.37
CA THR A 580 -4.79 -10.92 -1.00
C THR A 580 -3.26 -10.88 -0.92
N GLY A 581 -2.55 -10.74 -2.06
CA GLY A 581 -1.09 -10.64 -2.08
C GLY A 581 -0.58 -9.22 -1.75
N PRO A 582 0.72 -9.07 -1.41
CA PRO A 582 1.33 -7.77 -1.17
C PRO A 582 1.04 -6.74 -2.28
N GLY A 583 0.63 -5.54 -1.88
CA GLY A 583 0.19 -4.42 -2.74
C GLY A 583 -1.18 -4.59 -3.41
N GLN A 584 -1.60 -5.82 -3.73
CA GLN A 584 -2.83 -6.11 -4.47
C GLN A 584 -4.10 -5.79 -3.67
N GLU A 585 -4.04 -5.91 -2.35
CA GLU A 585 -5.13 -5.59 -1.43
C GLU A 585 -5.55 -4.11 -1.56
N MET A 586 -4.58 -3.20 -1.52
CA MET A 586 -4.80 -1.75 -1.64
C MET A 586 -5.25 -1.38 -3.06
N ASP A 587 -4.62 -1.98 -4.07
CA ASP A 587 -4.98 -1.80 -5.48
C ASP A 587 -6.46 -2.19 -5.75
N CYS A 588 -6.90 -3.31 -5.19
CA CYS A 588 -8.29 -3.76 -5.29
C CYS A 588 -9.30 -2.82 -4.59
N LEU A 589 -8.95 -2.31 -3.40
CA LEU A 589 -9.75 -1.27 -2.73
C LEU A 589 -9.82 0.01 -3.55
N GLN A 590 -8.72 0.42 -4.20
CA GLN A 590 -8.68 1.59 -5.08
C GLN A 590 -9.51 1.40 -6.35
N GLU A 591 -9.58 0.19 -6.92
CA GLU A 591 -10.45 -0.12 -8.05
C GLU A 591 -11.94 0.11 -7.71
N HIS A 592 -12.36 -0.30 -6.51
CA HIS A 592 -13.74 -0.31 -6.01
C HIS A 592 -14.10 0.88 -5.09
N LEU A 593 -13.32 1.96 -5.09
CA LEU A 593 -13.40 3.07 -4.10
C LEU A 593 -14.81 3.66 -3.86
N SER A 594 -15.67 3.66 -4.88
CA SER A 594 -17.06 4.14 -4.83
C SER A 594 -18.06 3.16 -4.22
N GLU A 595 -17.68 1.89 -4.05
CA GLU A 595 -18.50 0.81 -3.50
C GLU A 595 -18.14 0.52 -2.03
N LEU A 596 -16.95 0.95 -1.58
CA LEU A 596 -16.49 0.81 -0.19
C LEU A 596 -17.34 1.62 0.80
N LYS A 597 -17.32 1.22 2.07
CA LYS A 597 -17.93 2.00 3.15
C LYS A 597 -17.29 3.39 3.26
N PRO A 598 -18.04 4.46 3.63
CA PRO A 598 -17.52 5.83 3.67
C PRO A 598 -16.25 6.02 4.51
N THR A 599 -16.10 5.27 5.60
CA THR A 599 -14.90 5.28 6.45
C THR A 599 -13.68 4.66 5.75
N CYS A 600 -13.86 3.52 5.08
CA CYS A 600 -12.81 2.87 4.31
C CYS A 600 -12.44 3.72 3.09
N SER A 601 -13.43 4.17 2.30
CA SER A 601 -13.25 5.02 1.12
C SER A 601 -12.45 6.31 1.42
N ALA A 602 -12.75 6.98 2.55
CA ALA A 602 -12.00 8.16 2.97
C ALA A 602 -10.54 7.85 3.37
N LEU A 603 -10.26 6.69 3.98
CA LEU A 603 -8.90 6.30 4.37
C LEU A 603 -8.07 5.83 3.18
N VAL A 604 -8.68 5.08 2.25
CA VAL A 604 -8.06 4.67 0.99
C VAL A 604 -7.74 5.91 0.15
N GLY A 605 -8.68 6.84 -0.09
CA GLY A 605 -8.42 8.06 -0.86
C GLY A 605 -7.34 8.97 -0.25
N ASN A 606 -7.29 9.07 1.08
CA ASN A 606 -6.19 9.76 1.78
C ASN A 606 -4.83 9.07 1.53
N PHE A 607 -4.78 7.73 1.53
CA PHE A 607 -3.57 6.97 1.25
C PHE A 607 -3.16 7.05 -0.22
N THR A 608 -4.10 6.93 -1.17
CA THR A 608 -3.88 7.18 -2.61
C THR A 608 -3.29 8.57 -2.85
N SER A 609 -3.76 9.58 -2.12
CA SER A 609 -3.21 10.94 -2.20
C SER A 609 -1.77 11.03 -1.68
N ALA A 610 -1.41 10.26 -0.65
CA ALA A 610 -0.03 10.13 -0.20
C ALA A 610 0.85 9.41 -1.24
N GLN A 611 0.33 8.40 -1.94
CA GLN A 611 1.02 7.72 -3.05
C GLN A 611 1.26 8.63 -4.26
N VAL A 612 0.33 9.56 -4.56
CA VAL A 612 0.54 10.59 -5.58
C VAL A 612 1.64 11.58 -5.15
N GLN A 613 1.75 11.91 -3.86
CA GLN A 613 2.77 12.81 -3.34
C GLN A 613 4.17 12.15 -3.22
N ASP A 614 4.22 10.83 -3.06
CA ASP A 614 5.46 10.06 -3.00
C ASP A 614 5.26 8.67 -3.62
N VAL A 615 5.68 8.53 -4.88
CA VAL A 615 5.58 7.28 -5.67
C VAL A 615 6.18 6.06 -4.95
N ARG A 616 7.12 6.27 -4.01
CA ARG A 616 7.72 5.18 -3.21
C ARG A 616 6.71 4.47 -2.30
N LEU A 617 5.54 5.06 -2.07
CA LEU A 617 4.44 4.45 -1.32
C LEU A 617 3.50 3.62 -2.21
N ASN A 618 3.74 3.56 -3.53
CA ASN A 618 3.03 2.67 -4.44
C ASN A 618 3.92 1.45 -4.76
N PRO A 619 3.68 0.28 -4.15
CA PRO A 619 4.56 -0.88 -4.31
C PRO A 619 4.57 -1.40 -5.75
N LEU A 620 3.43 -1.39 -6.45
CA LEU A 620 3.33 -1.85 -7.84
C LEU A 620 4.15 -0.96 -8.79
N LEU A 621 4.07 0.37 -8.64
CA LEU A 621 4.91 1.29 -9.41
C LEU A 621 6.39 1.13 -9.07
N MET A 622 6.76 0.97 -7.80
CA MET A 622 8.17 0.74 -7.45
C MET A 622 8.71 -0.58 -8.00
N LYS A 623 7.92 -1.65 -7.97
CA LYS A 623 8.24 -2.99 -8.51
C LYS A 623 8.45 -2.95 -10.02
N TYR A 624 7.50 -2.41 -10.77
CA TYR A 624 7.54 -2.46 -12.25
C TYR A 624 8.29 -1.29 -12.88
N CYS A 625 8.27 -0.10 -12.27
CA CYS A 625 8.90 1.11 -12.82
C CYS A 625 10.19 1.53 -12.11
N GLY A 626 10.63 0.90 -11.02
CA GLY A 626 11.80 1.34 -10.24
C GLY A 626 13.08 1.56 -11.07
N GLN A 627 13.38 0.67 -12.02
CA GLN A 627 14.53 0.81 -12.94
C GLN A 627 14.34 1.89 -14.01
N VAL A 628 13.10 2.21 -14.38
CA VAL A 628 12.78 3.33 -15.30
C VAL A 628 12.95 4.64 -14.55
N ILE A 629 12.39 4.74 -13.34
CA ILE A 629 12.49 5.93 -12.48
C ILE A 629 13.96 6.33 -12.29
N GLN A 630 14.85 5.38 -11.98
CA GLN A 630 16.28 5.65 -11.82
C GLN A 630 17.00 6.09 -13.12
N ARG A 631 16.53 5.65 -14.30
CA ARG A 631 17.13 5.99 -15.60
C ARG A 631 16.60 7.31 -16.17
N VAL A 632 15.31 7.59 -16.03
CA VAL A 632 14.58 8.66 -16.72
C VAL A 632 14.19 9.81 -15.79
N CYS A 633 13.81 9.51 -14.54
CA CYS A 633 13.21 10.46 -13.59
C CYS A 633 14.05 10.62 -12.30
N SER A 634 15.37 10.43 -12.38
CA SER A 634 16.27 10.44 -11.22
C SER A 634 16.52 11.83 -10.62
N SER A 635 16.38 12.90 -11.40
CA SER A 635 16.37 14.27 -10.89
C SER A 635 15.24 14.49 -9.87
N GLU A 636 14.04 14.02 -10.20
CA GLU A 636 12.82 14.21 -9.41
C GLU A 636 12.83 13.36 -8.12
N MET A 637 13.62 12.29 -8.07
CA MET A 637 13.80 11.48 -6.86
C MET A 637 14.53 12.20 -5.71
N HIS A 638 15.34 13.22 -6.02
CA HIS A 638 16.12 13.99 -5.04
C HIS A 638 15.49 15.33 -4.67
N GLY A 639 14.36 15.69 -5.28
CA GLY A 639 13.58 16.89 -4.99
C GLY A 639 12.93 16.89 -3.60
N SER A 640 12.50 18.08 -3.15
CA SER A 640 11.72 18.22 -1.91
C SER A 640 10.26 17.76 -2.03
N SER A 641 9.78 17.58 -3.26
CA SER A 641 8.53 16.91 -3.64
C SER A 641 8.92 15.63 -4.39
N SER A 642 8.22 14.52 -4.13
CA SER A 642 8.41 13.26 -4.87
C SER A 642 7.21 12.93 -5.77
N GLY A 643 6.27 13.86 -5.91
CA GLY A 643 5.13 13.76 -6.83
C GLY A 643 5.52 14.01 -8.29
N ASP A 644 6.58 14.79 -8.51
CA ASP A 644 7.09 15.14 -9.84
C ASP A 644 7.59 13.90 -10.62
N VAL A 645 7.88 12.80 -9.92
CA VAL A 645 8.24 11.50 -10.51
C VAL A 645 7.06 10.88 -11.28
N ILE A 646 5.82 11.00 -10.79
CA ILE A 646 4.63 10.50 -11.49
C ILE A 646 4.41 11.30 -12.78
N ASP A 647 4.49 12.62 -12.70
CA ASP A 647 4.33 13.49 -13.87
C ASP A 647 5.45 13.25 -14.90
N CYS A 648 6.69 12.98 -14.46
CA CYS A 648 7.79 12.55 -15.31
C CYS A 648 7.52 11.19 -16.01
N LEU A 649 6.99 10.20 -15.29
CA LEU A 649 6.63 8.89 -15.85
C LEU A 649 5.48 9.00 -16.86
N ILE A 650 4.47 9.83 -16.59
CA ILE A 650 3.36 10.10 -17.51
C ILE A 650 3.88 10.79 -18.78
N LEU A 651 4.75 11.80 -18.64
CA LEU A 651 5.35 12.52 -19.77
C LEU A 651 6.17 11.60 -20.68
N HIS A 652 6.85 10.60 -20.12
CA HIS A 652 7.67 9.65 -20.87
C HIS A 652 6.94 8.34 -21.25
N LYS A 653 5.67 8.17 -20.87
CA LYS A 653 4.87 6.93 -21.09
C LYS A 653 4.96 6.38 -22.52
N ASN A 654 4.94 7.27 -23.50
CA ASN A 654 4.92 6.93 -24.93
C ASN A 654 6.27 7.07 -25.64
N THR A 655 7.37 7.32 -24.91
CA THR A 655 8.72 7.34 -25.50
C THR A 655 9.22 5.89 -25.71
N PRO A 656 10.12 5.63 -26.68
CA PRO A 656 10.56 4.25 -26.97
C PRO A 656 11.18 3.54 -25.77
N GLU A 657 11.81 4.28 -24.85
CA GLU A 657 12.39 3.76 -23.61
C GLU A 657 11.34 3.06 -22.73
N LEU A 658 10.12 3.63 -22.65
CA LEU A 658 9.07 3.12 -21.78
C LEU A 658 8.07 2.21 -22.52
N ARG A 659 7.89 2.38 -23.83
CA ARG A 659 7.13 1.43 -24.68
C ARG A 659 7.73 0.02 -24.67
N ASN A 660 9.04 -0.09 -24.46
CA ASN A 660 9.75 -1.37 -24.35
C ASN A 660 9.57 -2.06 -22.97
N GLU A 661 8.97 -1.39 -21.98
CA GLU A 661 8.76 -1.88 -20.61
C GLU A 661 7.25 -2.00 -20.31
N PRO A 662 6.52 -2.94 -20.96
CA PRO A 662 5.05 -2.96 -20.98
C PRO A 662 4.41 -3.09 -19.59
N LYS A 663 5.07 -3.78 -18.64
CA LYS A 663 4.61 -3.90 -17.26
C LYS A 663 4.59 -2.54 -16.55
N CYS A 664 5.64 -1.74 -16.69
CA CYS A 664 5.68 -0.39 -16.13
C CYS A 664 4.62 0.51 -16.79
N ARG A 665 4.56 0.51 -18.13
CA ARG A 665 3.56 1.29 -18.88
C ARG A 665 2.12 0.98 -18.41
N THR A 666 1.75 -0.30 -18.32
CA THR A 666 0.42 -0.72 -17.86
C THR A 666 0.15 -0.29 -16.42
N THR A 667 1.17 -0.34 -15.55
CA THR A 667 1.04 0.12 -14.14
C THR A 667 0.83 1.63 -14.05
N ILE A 668 1.49 2.42 -14.90
CA ILE A 668 1.27 3.88 -15.01
C ILE A 668 -0.15 4.16 -15.52
N GLU A 669 -0.59 3.49 -16.59
CA GLU A 669 -1.94 3.66 -17.14
C GLU A 669 -3.00 3.30 -16.09
N HIS A 670 -2.82 2.22 -15.33
CA HIS A 670 -3.69 1.82 -14.22
C HIS A 670 -3.72 2.85 -13.08
N PHE A 671 -2.57 3.39 -12.69
CA PHE A 671 -2.50 4.46 -11.68
C PHE A 671 -3.16 5.77 -12.17
N GLN A 672 -3.05 6.09 -13.47
CA GLN A 672 -3.81 7.20 -14.07
C GLN A 672 -5.33 6.94 -14.00
N LEU A 673 -5.80 5.70 -14.19
CA LEU A 673 -7.22 5.35 -14.05
C LEU A 673 -7.74 5.53 -12.62
N ILE A 674 -6.99 5.05 -11.62
CA ILE A 674 -7.32 5.22 -10.19
C ILE A 674 -7.41 6.72 -9.85
N THR A 675 -6.42 7.52 -10.26
CA THR A 675 -6.36 8.96 -9.99
C THR A 675 -7.26 9.83 -10.89
N ALA A 676 -7.90 9.24 -11.91
CA ALA A 676 -8.96 9.87 -12.71
C ALA A 676 -10.35 9.68 -12.08
N LYS A 677 -10.60 8.54 -11.41
CA LYS A 677 -11.85 8.27 -10.67
C LYS A 677 -12.01 9.16 -9.43
N ASP A 678 -10.91 9.49 -8.74
CA ASP A 678 -10.96 10.00 -7.37
C ASP A 678 -10.97 11.55 -7.23
N TYR A 679 -11.55 12.04 -6.13
CA TYR A 679 -11.86 13.45 -5.85
C TYR A 679 -10.67 14.26 -5.31
N HIS A 680 -9.44 13.71 -5.34
CA HIS A 680 -8.24 14.39 -4.86
C HIS A 680 -7.30 14.76 -6.02
N PHE A 681 -7.30 16.07 -6.31
CA PHE A 681 -6.36 16.70 -7.24
C PHE A 681 -4.91 16.40 -6.86
N THR A 682 -4.02 16.30 -7.86
CA THR A 682 -2.58 16.35 -7.63
C THR A 682 -2.24 17.60 -6.82
N MET A 683 -1.20 17.53 -5.98
CA MET A 683 -0.86 18.62 -5.08
C MET A 683 -0.60 19.93 -5.87
N ALA A 684 0.10 19.84 -7.00
CA ALA A 684 0.30 20.95 -7.94
C ALA A 684 -1.01 21.55 -8.50
N PHE A 685 -1.96 20.72 -8.97
CA PHE A 685 -3.27 21.22 -9.43
C PHE A 685 -4.05 21.85 -8.27
N LYS A 686 -4.01 21.25 -7.08
CA LYS A 686 -4.70 21.77 -5.89
C LYS A 686 -4.15 23.14 -5.48
N GLU A 687 -2.84 23.32 -5.46
CA GLU A 687 -2.22 24.61 -5.14
C GLU A 687 -2.53 25.67 -6.21
N ALA A 688 -2.35 25.33 -7.49
CA ALA A 688 -2.58 26.28 -8.59
C ALA A 688 -4.06 26.67 -8.75
N CYS A 689 -4.99 25.72 -8.65
CA CYS A 689 -6.39 25.92 -9.04
C CYS A 689 -7.40 26.06 -7.89
N LYS A 690 -7.07 25.76 -6.63
CA LYS A 690 -8.05 25.79 -5.51
C LYS A 690 -8.83 27.11 -5.41
N HIS A 691 -8.15 28.25 -5.50
CA HIS A 691 -8.81 29.56 -5.43
C HIS A 691 -9.74 29.81 -6.63
N SER A 692 -9.32 29.42 -7.83
CA SER A 692 -10.12 29.54 -9.06
C SER A 692 -11.34 28.64 -9.03
N ALA A 693 -11.19 27.38 -8.61
CA ALA A 693 -12.27 26.40 -8.51
C ALA A 693 -13.33 26.86 -7.48
N MET A 694 -12.92 27.29 -6.29
CA MET A 694 -13.84 27.82 -5.27
C MET A 694 -14.63 29.05 -5.73
N ARG A 695 -14.02 29.91 -6.57
CA ARG A 695 -14.64 31.15 -7.04
C ARG A 695 -15.58 30.95 -8.24
N PHE A 696 -15.18 30.13 -9.21
CA PHE A 696 -15.89 30.01 -10.50
C PHE A 696 -16.70 28.72 -10.64
N CYS A 697 -16.41 27.68 -9.84
CA CYS A 697 -17.00 26.35 -9.97
C CYS A 697 -17.64 25.83 -8.65
N PRO A 698 -18.47 26.63 -7.94
CA PRO A 698 -18.99 26.25 -6.62
C PRO A 698 -19.96 25.05 -6.63
N LEU A 699 -20.49 24.67 -7.80
CA LEU A 699 -21.40 23.53 -7.97
C LEU A 699 -20.66 22.22 -8.31
N ALA A 700 -19.37 22.28 -8.68
CA ALA A 700 -18.59 21.11 -9.08
C ALA A 700 -18.16 20.30 -7.84
N LYS A 701 -18.47 19.00 -7.83
CA LYS A 701 -18.17 18.08 -6.73
C LYS A 701 -17.04 17.11 -7.03
N THR A 702 -16.78 16.82 -8.31
CA THR A 702 -15.73 15.88 -8.75
C THR A 702 -14.57 16.60 -9.43
N LYS A 703 -13.40 15.94 -9.50
CA LYS A 703 -12.22 16.44 -10.23
C LYS A 703 -12.56 16.78 -11.68
N ALA A 704 -13.27 15.89 -12.37
CA ALA A 704 -13.70 16.10 -13.76
C ALA A 704 -14.61 17.32 -13.93
N GLN A 705 -15.62 17.50 -13.07
CA GLN A 705 -16.50 18.68 -13.12
C GLN A 705 -15.75 20.00 -12.87
N VAL A 706 -14.72 19.99 -12.02
CA VAL A 706 -13.86 21.17 -11.81
C VAL A 706 -13.00 21.45 -13.03
N VAL A 707 -12.42 20.43 -13.67
CA VAL A 707 -11.63 20.56 -14.90
C VAL A 707 -12.51 21.08 -16.05
N GLU A 708 -13.69 20.51 -16.26
CA GLU A 708 -14.69 20.91 -17.26
C GLU A 708 -15.20 22.35 -17.04
N CYS A 709 -15.50 22.72 -15.79
CA CYS A 709 -15.91 24.09 -15.47
C CYS A 709 -14.77 25.09 -15.69
N LEU A 710 -13.54 24.79 -15.23
CA LEU A 710 -12.40 25.68 -15.42
C LEU A 710 -12.00 25.77 -16.90
N SER A 711 -12.02 24.68 -17.67
CA SER A 711 -11.77 24.70 -19.11
C SER A 711 -12.80 25.58 -19.82
N THR A 712 -14.08 25.43 -19.50
CA THR A 712 -15.16 26.26 -20.05
C THR A 712 -14.96 27.75 -19.75
N VAL A 713 -14.47 28.12 -18.57
CA VAL A 713 -14.11 29.52 -18.24
C VAL A 713 -12.92 29.99 -19.07
N ILE A 714 -11.88 29.16 -19.27
CA ILE A 714 -10.71 29.47 -20.10
C ILE A 714 -11.13 29.66 -21.57
N THR A 715 -11.89 28.74 -22.15
CA THR A 715 -12.39 28.82 -23.52
C THR A 715 -13.22 30.08 -23.73
N ASN A 716 -14.13 30.42 -22.80
CA ASN A 716 -14.91 31.65 -22.88
C ASN A 716 -14.04 32.92 -22.79
N ASP A 717 -13.00 32.95 -21.96
CA ASP A 717 -12.06 34.07 -21.90
C ASP A 717 -11.29 34.23 -23.22
N THR A 718 -10.82 33.11 -23.81
CA THR A 718 -10.15 33.07 -25.12
C THR A 718 -11.07 33.60 -26.23
N LEU A 719 -12.33 33.13 -26.31
CA LEU A 719 -13.30 33.52 -27.35
C LEU A 719 -13.83 34.96 -27.20
N THR A 720 -13.61 35.61 -26.06
CA THR A 720 -14.10 36.99 -25.80
C THR A 720 -13.01 38.05 -25.72
N GLU A 721 -11.73 37.66 -25.87
CA GLU A 721 -10.54 38.51 -25.60
C GLU A 721 -10.57 39.17 -24.21
N ALA A 722 -11.26 38.54 -23.25
CA ALA A 722 -11.26 39.00 -21.88
C ALA A 722 -9.89 38.72 -21.24
N ARG A 723 -9.47 39.57 -20.28
CA ARG A 723 -8.33 39.23 -19.42
C ARG A 723 -8.63 37.92 -18.70
N PHE A 724 -7.81 36.90 -18.94
CA PHE A 724 -7.96 35.57 -18.33
C PHE A 724 -8.20 35.68 -16.82
N ARG A 725 -9.37 35.21 -16.39
CA ARG A 725 -9.83 35.22 -14.99
C ARG A 725 -9.12 34.16 -14.15
N ILE A 726 -8.48 33.19 -14.80
CA ILE A 726 -7.77 32.06 -14.19
C ILE A 726 -6.24 32.26 -14.34
N PRO A 727 -5.44 32.15 -13.26
CA PRO A 727 -3.98 32.31 -13.28
C PRO A 727 -3.25 31.37 -14.26
N ARG A 728 -2.02 31.74 -14.66
CA ARG A 728 -1.24 30.98 -15.66
C ARG A 728 -0.93 29.56 -15.19
N GLU A 729 -0.54 29.39 -13.93
CA GLU A 729 -0.20 28.09 -13.35
C GLU A 729 -1.42 27.16 -13.41
N CYS A 730 -2.60 27.66 -13.01
CA CYS A 730 -3.84 26.88 -13.07
C CYS A 730 -4.22 26.54 -14.51
N ARG A 731 -4.08 27.48 -15.46
CA ARG A 731 -4.35 27.18 -16.89
C ARG A 731 -3.43 26.09 -17.42
N GLN A 732 -2.16 26.08 -17.05
CA GLN A 732 -1.22 25.01 -17.43
C GLN A 732 -1.61 23.64 -16.82
N GLN A 733 -2.02 23.62 -15.55
CA GLN A 733 -2.49 22.41 -14.87
C GLN A 733 -3.80 21.86 -15.49
N VAL A 734 -4.75 22.73 -15.85
CA VAL A 734 -5.98 22.34 -16.58
C VAL A 734 -5.64 21.80 -17.97
N ARG A 735 -4.77 22.46 -18.75
CA ARG A 735 -4.31 21.98 -20.06
C ARG A 735 -3.65 20.59 -19.98
N SER A 736 -2.77 20.38 -19.00
CA SER A 736 -2.14 19.06 -18.78
C SER A 736 -3.17 17.97 -18.47
N GLN A 737 -4.15 18.26 -17.61
CA GLN A 737 -5.19 17.30 -17.24
C GLN A 737 -6.14 16.99 -18.41
N LEU A 738 -6.49 17.97 -19.25
CA LEU A 738 -7.23 17.78 -20.49
C LEU A 738 -6.45 16.92 -21.50
N LEU A 739 -5.16 17.21 -21.71
CA LEU A 739 -4.32 16.45 -22.63
C LEU A 739 -4.24 14.95 -22.26
N GLN A 740 -4.19 14.63 -20.96
CA GLN A 740 -4.30 13.24 -20.47
C GLN A 740 -5.68 12.62 -20.72
N GLN A 741 -6.77 13.41 -20.62
CA GLN A 741 -8.13 12.96 -20.93
C GLN A 741 -8.33 12.69 -22.43
N ARG A 742 -7.69 13.46 -23.32
CA ARG A 742 -7.71 13.23 -24.78
C ARG A 742 -6.85 12.04 -25.20
N GLU A 743 -5.82 11.68 -24.43
CA GLU A 743 -4.98 10.52 -24.73
C GLU A 743 -5.72 9.18 -24.62
N ASN A 744 -6.58 9.01 -23.61
CA ASN A 744 -7.25 7.74 -23.35
C ASN A 744 -8.69 7.97 -22.89
N PHE A 745 -9.63 7.37 -23.64
CA PHE A 745 -11.08 7.40 -23.38
C PHE A 745 -11.45 7.05 -21.92
N GLU A 746 -10.69 6.16 -21.29
CA GLU A 746 -10.95 5.71 -19.93
C GLU A 746 -10.61 6.76 -18.84
N LEU A 747 -9.82 7.81 -19.19
CA LEU A 747 -9.43 8.89 -18.29
C LEU A 747 -10.39 10.09 -18.29
N ASP A 748 -11.31 10.16 -19.26
CA ASP A 748 -12.38 11.16 -19.32
C ASP A 748 -13.70 10.53 -18.84
N PRO A 749 -14.12 10.73 -17.57
CA PRO A 749 -15.34 10.12 -17.05
C PRO A 749 -16.61 10.70 -17.67
N VAL A 750 -16.59 11.93 -18.20
CA VAL A 750 -17.77 12.55 -18.84
C VAL A 750 -17.98 11.94 -20.22
N LEU A 751 -16.91 11.82 -21.01
CA LEU A 751 -16.93 11.12 -22.30
C LEU A 751 -17.25 9.63 -22.11
N LYS A 752 -16.62 8.96 -21.15
CA LYS A 752 -16.85 7.54 -20.86
C LYS A 752 -18.30 7.24 -20.50
N THR A 753 -18.89 8.00 -19.59
CA THR A 753 -20.30 7.81 -19.20
C THR A 753 -21.28 8.16 -20.33
N SER A 754 -20.91 9.09 -21.22
CA SER A 754 -21.78 9.55 -22.32
C SER A 754 -21.69 8.70 -23.59
N CYS A 755 -20.55 8.05 -23.85
CA CYS A 755 -20.28 7.33 -25.10
C CYS A 755 -20.02 5.81 -24.93
N ALA A 756 -20.09 5.24 -23.72
CA ALA A 756 -19.77 3.81 -23.49
C ALA A 756 -20.48 2.84 -24.46
N GLY A 757 -21.79 3.02 -24.68
CA GLY A 757 -22.57 2.19 -25.61
C GLY A 757 -22.18 2.40 -27.08
N ASP A 758 -21.84 3.63 -27.46
CA ASP A 758 -21.39 3.98 -28.82
C ASP A 758 -19.99 3.40 -29.10
N VAL A 759 -19.06 3.44 -28.14
CA VAL A 759 -17.75 2.79 -28.26
C VAL A 759 -17.87 1.29 -28.47
N SER A 760 -18.74 0.60 -27.71
CA SER A 760 -18.99 -0.83 -27.89
C SER A 760 -19.63 -1.18 -29.24
N LYS A 761 -20.29 -0.22 -29.90
CA LYS A 761 -20.99 -0.43 -31.19
C LYS A 761 -20.13 -0.08 -32.40
N TYR A 762 -19.34 0.99 -32.33
CA TYR A 762 -18.62 1.58 -33.47
C TYR A 762 -17.09 1.47 -33.38
N CYS A 763 -16.54 1.33 -32.17
CA CYS A 763 -15.09 1.44 -31.90
C CYS A 763 -14.54 0.27 -31.07
N ALA A 764 -15.17 -0.91 -31.16
CA ALA A 764 -14.82 -2.08 -30.33
C ALA A 764 -13.39 -2.60 -30.57
N ASP A 765 -12.92 -2.57 -31.82
CA ASP A 765 -11.59 -3.07 -32.23
C ASP A 765 -10.46 -2.04 -32.10
N VAL A 766 -10.73 -0.86 -31.52
CA VAL A 766 -9.80 0.27 -31.43
C VAL A 766 -9.05 0.25 -30.10
N ASN A 767 -7.73 0.49 -30.11
CA ASN A 767 -6.96 0.58 -28.86
C ASN A 767 -7.40 1.78 -28.03
N ARG A 768 -7.53 1.62 -26.71
CA ARG A 768 -8.11 2.67 -25.84
C ARG A 768 -7.22 3.91 -25.63
N GLY A 769 -5.92 3.80 -25.93
CA GLY A 769 -4.94 4.89 -25.81
C GLY A 769 -4.58 5.59 -27.12
N GLU A 770 -3.61 6.51 -27.05
CA GLU A 770 -3.11 7.31 -28.18
C GLU A 770 -4.22 8.08 -28.95
N ALA A 771 -5.28 8.50 -28.24
CA ALA A 771 -6.50 9.18 -28.71
C ALA A 771 -7.36 8.38 -29.73
N GLN A 772 -7.04 7.11 -30.01
CA GLN A 772 -7.65 6.37 -31.13
C GLN A 772 -9.17 6.19 -30.99
N VAL A 773 -9.69 5.93 -29.79
CA VAL A 773 -11.13 5.83 -29.53
C VAL A 773 -11.85 7.18 -29.73
N LEU A 774 -11.24 8.30 -29.30
CA LEU A 774 -11.81 9.63 -29.53
C LEU A 774 -11.87 9.95 -31.03
N GLU A 775 -10.78 9.69 -31.77
CA GLU A 775 -10.76 9.88 -33.23
C GLU A 775 -11.77 8.99 -33.98
N CYS A 776 -12.05 7.78 -33.47
CA CYS A 776 -13.07 6.87 -33.99
C CYS A 776 -14.51 7.32 -33.69
N LEU A 777 -14.76 7.87 -32.49
CA LEU A 777 -16.06 8.47 -32.17
C LEU A 777 -16.31 9.72 -33.04
N LEU A 778 -15.28 10.55 -33.24
CA LEU A 778 -15.35 11.71 -34.14
C LEU A 778 -15.58 11.32 -35.61
N SER A 779 -15.06 10.16 -36.08
CA SER A 779 -15.37 9.70 -37.45
C SER A 779 -16.79 9.17 -37.63
N HIS A 780 -17.44 8.71 -36.55
CA HIS A 780 -18.83 8.23 -36.54
C HIS A 780 -19.81 9.23 -35.89
N LYS A 781 -19.41 10.50 -35.79
CA LYS A 781 -20.14 11.57 -35.09
C LYS A 781 -21.62 11.67 -35.46
N SER A 782 -21.99 11.50 -36.73
CA SER A 782 -23.39 11.50 -37.18
C SER A 782 -24.23 10.28 -36.76
N GLU A 783 -23.61 9.24 -36.20
CA GLU A 783 -24.23 7.94 -35.90
C GLU A 783 -24.31 7.62 -34.40
N VAL A 784 -23.54 8.34 -33.55
CA VAL A 784 -23.53 8.13 -32.10
C VAL A 784 -24.81 8.66 -31.42
N SER A 785 -25.05 8.22 -30.19
CA SER A 785 -26.14 8.73 -29.35
C SER A 785 -26.08 10.25 -29.13
N GLN A 786 -27.23 10.89 -28.94
CA GLN A 786 -27.29 12.34 -28.68
C GLN A 786 -26.50 12.75 -27.42
N GLN A 787 -26.39 11.87 -26.42
CA GLN A 787 -25.58 12.15 -25.23
C GLN A 787 -24.08 12.14 -25.56
N CYS A 788 -23.62 11.16 -26.34
CA CYS A 788 -22.25 11.11 -26.82
C CYS A 788 -21.91 12.30 -27.73
N HIS A 789 -22.80 12.65 -28.66
CA HIS A 789 -22.64 13.78 -29.58
C HIS A 789 -22.39 15.10 -28.85
N ARG A 790 -23.14 15.37 -27.77
CA ARG A 790 -22.95 16.56 -26.92
C ARG A 790 -21.58 16.59 -26.24
N ALA A 791 -21.10 15.44 -25.77
CA ALA A 791 -19.76 15.33 -25.18
C ALA A 791 -18.68 15.61 -26.24
N LEU A 792 -18.79 15.03 -27.44
CA LEU A 792 -17.89 15.28 -28.57
C LEU A 792 -17.88 16.76 -28.97
N PHE A 793 -19.05 17.39 -29.12
CA PHE A 793 -19.18 18.83 -29.40
C PHE A 793 -18.35 19.69 -28.44
N HIS A 794 -18.44 19.41 -27.13
CA HIS A 794 -17.67 20.15 -26.11
C HIS A 794 -16.16 19.88 -26.19
N ILE A 795 -15.75 18.67 -26.58
CA ILE A 795 -14.35 18.32 -26.82
C ILE A 795 -13.80 19.09 -28.02
N GLU A 796 -14.48 19.02 -29.17
CA GLU A 796 -14.11 19.74 -30.39
C GLU A 796 -14.05 21.26 -30.15
N GLN A 797 -15.02 21.81 -29.41
CA GLN A 797 -14.99 23.23 -29.05
C GLN A 797 -13.76 23.61 -28.23
N GLN A 798 -13.31 22.76 -27.31
CA GLN A 798 -12.12 23.00 -26.49
C GLN A 798 -10.84 22.88 -27.34
N ASP A 799 -10.65 21.74 -27.99
CA ASP A 799 -9.41 21.37 -28.69
C ASP A 799 -9.15 22.24 -29.95
N LEU A 800 -10.22 22.68 -30.65
CA LEU A 800 -10.11 23.58 -31.80
C LEU A 800 -9.97 25.07 -31.41
N THR A 801 -10.26 25.43 -30.16
CA THR A 801 -10.04 26.78 -29.61
C THR A 801 -8.68 26.91 -28.92
N ASP A 802 -8.22 25.86 -28.23
CA ASP A 802 -6.93 25.78 -27.55
C ASP A 802 -6.26 24.44 -27.91
N SER A 803 -5.39 24.46 -28.93
CA SER A 803 -4.73 23.25 -29.44
C SER A 803 -3.73 22.60 -28.46
N SER A 804 -3.61 23.10 -27.22
CA SER A 804 -2.77 22.48 -26.20
C SER A 804 -3.39 21.24 -25.54
N SER A 805 -4.69 20.99 -25.72
CA SER A 805 -5.36 19.74 -25.29
C SER A 805 -5.49 18.69 -26.39
N ASP A 806 -5.41 19.06 -27.67
CA ASP A 806 -5.56 18.13 -28.82
C ASP A 806 -4.39 17.13 -28.91
N TYR A 807 -4.53 16.00 -28.20
CA TYR A 807 -3.49 14.97 -28.13
C TYR A 807 -3.12 14.42 -29.51
N ALA A 808 -4.11 14.19 -30.39
CA ALA A 808 -3.87 13.59 -31.70
C ALA A 808 -3.05 14.55 -32.59
N LEU A 809 -3.41 15.84 -32.63
CA LEU A 809 -2.63 16.85 -33.35
C LEU A 809 -1.22 16.99 -32.77
N LEU A 810 -1.08 17.20 -31.46
CA LEU A 810 0.23 17.45 -30.84
C LEU A 810 1.18 16.24 -30.98
N ASN A 811 0.67 15.02 -30.85
CA ASN A 811 1.47 13.80 -30.96
C ASN A 811 1.86 13.51 -32.42
N GLN A 812 0.91 13.57 -33.37
CA GLN A 812 1.20 13.30 -34.78
C GLN A 812 2.07 14.40 -35.42
N CYS A 813 1.86 15.66 -35.05
CA CYS A 813 2.63 16.80 -35.56
C CYS A 813 3.87 17.15 -34.73
N LYS A 814 4.26 16.35 -33.72
CA LYS A 814 5.35 16.66 -32.77
C LYS A 814 6.65 17.14 -33.44
N ALA A 815 7.05 16.51 -34.55
CA ALA A 815 8.23 16.91 -35.32
C ALA A 815 8.04 18.25 -36.05
N MET A 816 6.88 18.45 -36.69
CA MET A 816 6.54 19.67 -37.43
C MET A 816 6.37 20.87 -36.50
N ILE A 817 5.75 20.68 -35.33
CA ILE A 817 5.64 21.71 -34.29
C ILE A 817 7.04 22.14 -33.82
N LYS A 818 7.94 21.18 -33.56
CA LYS A 818 9.33 21.48 -33.16
C LYS A 818 10.13 22.20 -34.25
N PHE A 819 9.85 21.93 -35.53
CA PHE A 819 10.62 22.51 -36.65
C PHE A 819 10.08 23.86 -37.14
N HIS A 820 8.75 24.04 -37.17
CA HIS A 820 8.09 25.25 -37.71
C HIS A 820 7.48 26.18 -36.66
N CYS A 821 7.20 25.67 -35.44
CA CYS A 821 6.37 26.35 -34.44
C CYS A 821 7.00 26.43 -33.05
N ALA A 822 8.34 26.30 -32.95
CA ALA A 822 9.06 26.18 -31.67
C ALA A 822 8.82 27.36 -30.70
N ASP A 823 8.61 28.57 -31.24
CA ASP A 823 8.44 29.81 -30.47
C ASP A 823 6.96 30.17 -30.18
N GLU A 824 5.98 29.39 -30.68
CA GLU A 824 4.55 29.64 -30.44
C GLU A 824 4.00 28.79 -29.26
N ASP A 825 3.05 29.35 -28.48
CA ASP A 825 2.31 28.56 -27.47
C ASP A 825 1.55 27.42 -28.18
N HIS A 826 1.60 26.21 -27.61
CA HIS A 826 0.93 25.03 -28.14
C HIS A 826 -0.59 25.24 -28.31
N ALA A 827 -1.18 26.19 -27.56
CA ALA A 827 -2.55 26.64 -27.75
C ALA A 827 -2.88 27.11 -29.18
N HIS A 828 -1.88 27.57 -29.95
CA HIS A 828 -2.01 28.03 -31.33
C HIS A 828 -1.38 27.07 -32.35
N ALA A 829 -1.00 25.84 -31.94
CA ALA A 829 -0.29 24.88 -32.80
C ALA A 829 -0.99 24.66 -34.15
N LEU A 830 -2.32 24.49 -34.17
CA LEU A 830 -3.09 24.35 -35.41
C LEU A 830 -2.97 25.60 -36.31
N THR A 831 -2.98 26.79 -35.74
CA THR A 831 -2.86 28.08 -36.45
C THR A 831 -1.45 28.32 -36.99
N CYS A 832 -0.42 27.77 -36.35
CA CYS A 832 0.92 27.73 -36.92
C CYS A 832 1.02 26.72 -38.07
N LEU A 833 0.64 25.45 -37.83
CA LEU A 833 0.80 24.35 -38.78
C LEU A 833 0.07 24.60 -40.11
N LYS A 834 -1.11 25.24 -40.08
CA LYS A 834 -1.83 25.71 -41.28
C LYS A 834 -1.00 26.53 -42.26
N ARG A 835 -0.02 27.30 -41.77
CA ARG A 835 0.84 28.17 -42.62
C ARG A 835 1.89 27.36 -43.40
N TYR A 836 2.25 26.19 -42.90
CA TYR A 836 3.33 25.34 -43.41
C TYR A 836 2.86 24.01 -44.03
N LYS A 837 1.58 23.64 -43.86
CA LYS A 837 0.97 22.38 -44.34
C LYS A 837 1.19 22.07 -45.82
N ASP A 838 1.42 23.11 -46.63
CA ASP A 838 1.56 23.03 -48.08
C ASP A 838 3.01 23.01 -48.56
N THR A 839 3.98 22.97 -47.63
CA THR A 839 5.42 22.94 -47.95
C THR A 839 5.91 21.51 -48.20
N PRO A 840 6.87 21.28 -49.14
CA PRO A 840 7.33 19.93 -49.48
C PRO A 840 8.05 19.17 -48.35
N SER A 841 8.47 19.87 -47.29
CA SER A 841 9.12 19.29 -46.11
C SER A 841 8.14 18.89 -45.00
N PHE A 842 6.83 19.09 -45.21
CA PHE A 842 5.82 18.86 -44.20
C PHE A 842 5.40 17.38 -44.14
N ASP A 843 5.36 16.79 -42.94
CA ASP A 843 5.00 15.38 -42.75
C ASP A 843 3.55 15.09 -43.17
N GLU A 844 3.33 14.07 -44.00
CA GLU A 844 2.00 13.74 -44.53
C GLU A 844 1.00 13.26 -43.48
N LYS A 845 1.43 12.61 -42.38
CA LYS A 845 0.51 12.24 -41.30
C LYS A 845 0.05 13.49 -40.55
N CYS A 846 0.98 14.40 -40.26
CA CYS A 846 0.65 15.72 -39.72
C CYS A 846 -0.25 16.53 -40.66
N LYS A 847 -0.04 16.46 -41.99
CA LYS A 847 -0.87 17.12 -43.00
C LYS A 847 -2.31 16.61 -42.99
N LEU A 848 -2.51 15.30 -42.90
CA LEU A 848 -3.83 14.68 -42.80
C LEU A 848 -4.60 15.14 -41.56
N ILE A 849 -3.98 15.14 -40.37
CA ILE A 849 -4.67 15.59 -39.14
C ILE A 849 -4.93 17.11 -39.16
N VAL A 850 -4.01 17.93 -39.69
CA VAL A 850 -4.23 19.39 -39.86
C VAL A 850 -5.41 19.65 -40.81
N ILE A 851 -5.51 18.93 -41.92
CA ILE A 851 -6.66 19.04 -42.84
C ILE A 851 -7.94 18.56 -42.13
N LYS A 852 -7.91 17.46 -41.36
CA LYS A 852 -9.07 16.99 -40.58
C LYS A 852 -9.58 18.07 -39.63
N ARG A 853 -8.71 18.68 -38.82
CA ARG A 853 -9.08 19.80 -37.93
C ARG A 853 -9.57 21.04 -38.68
N MET A 854 -9.07 21.29 -39.89
CA MET A 854 -9.61 22.37 -40.75
C MET A 854 -11.03 22.08 -41.28
N ILE A 855 -11.38 20.81 -41.52
CA ILE A 855 -12.75 20.41 -41.87
C ILE A 855 -13.67 20.64 -40.67
N GLU A 856 -13.29 20.09 -39.50
CA GLU A 856 -14.04 20.23 -38.24
C GLU A 856 -14.29 21.72 -37.92
N GLN A 857 -13.28 22.59 -38.02
CA GLN A 857 -13.44 24.04 -37.81
C GLN A 857 -14.42 24.78 -38.73
N ASN A 858 -14.79 24.18 -39.86
CA ASN A 858 -15.77 24.74 -40.78
C ASN A 858 -17.19 24.18 -40.56
N GLU A 859 -17.37 23.14 -39.73
CA GLU A 859 -18.69 22.62 -39.33
C GLU A 859 -19.43 23.59 -38.40
N ASP A 860 -18.71 24.32 -37.54
CA ASP A 860 -19.30 25.33 -36.65
C ASP A 860 -18.44 26.58 -36.48
N TYR A 861 -19.07 27.76 -36.54
CA TYR A 861 -18.40 29.05 -36.36
C TYR A 861 -17.74 29.23 -34.98
N ARG A 862 -18.16 28.47 -33.96
CA ARG A 862 -17.59 28.47 -32.60
C ARG A 862 -16.26 27.74 -32.51
N PHE A 863 -15.97 26.83 -33.45
CA PHE A 863 -14.71 26.08 -33.50
C PHE A 863 -13.57 26.89 -34.15
N ASN A 864 -13.90 28.02 -34.79
CA ASN A 864 -12.94 28.89 -35.46
C ASN A 864 -12.83 30.24 -34.70
N PRO A 865 -11.92 30.37 -33.71
CA PRO A 865 -11.84 31.56 -32.85
C PRO A 865 -11.52 32.85 -33.64
N ASP A 866 -10.72 32.76 -34.70
CA ASP A 866 -10.44 33.89 -35.60
C ASP A 866 -11.68 34.39 -36.33
N LEU A 867 -12.50 33.47 -36.85
CA LEU A 867 -13.76 33.81 -37.52
C LEU A 867 -14.73 34.44 -36.52
N LEU A 868 -14.91 33.81 -35.35
CA LEU A 868 -15.79 34.33 -34.31
C LEU A 868 -15.40 35.75 -33.92
N ARG A 869 -14.12 35.99 -33.64
CA ARG A 869 -13.58 37.33 -33.31
C ARG A 869 -13.89 38.35 -34.40
N SER A 870 -13.43 38.08 -35.62
CA SER A 870 -13.53 39.04 -36.73
C SER A 870 -14.97 39.31 -37.16
N CYS A 871 -15.88 38.33 -37.04
CA CYS A 871 -17.27 38.44 -37.49
C CYS A 871 -18.31 38.67 -36.38
N LYS A 872 -17.97 38.68 -35.08
CA LYS A 872 -18.93 38.77 -33.96
C LYS A 872 -20.01 39.88 -34.11
N PRO A 873 -19.67 41.14 -34.44
CA PRO A 873 -20.69 42.15 -34.75
C PRO A 873 -21.56 41.82 -35.98
N ASP A 874 -20.99 41.30 -37.07
CA ASP A 874 -21.75 40.93 -38.28
C ASP A 874 -22.69 39.74 -38.02
N LEU A 875 -22.25 38.76 -37.23
CA LEU A 875 -23.08 37.65 -36.74
C LEU A 875 -24.29 38.17 -35.97
N SER A 876 -24.07 39.09 -35.02
CA SER A 876 -25.15 39.70 -34.22
C SER A 876 -26.12 40.55 -35.05
N LYS A 877 -25.66 41.11 -36.17
CA LYS A 877 -26.45 42.00 -37.03
C LYS A 877 -27.24 41.27 -38.12
N TYR A 878 -26.65 40.22 -38.71
CA TYR A 878 -27.19 39.56 -39.91
C TYR A 878 -27.58 38.11 -39.70
N CYS A 879 -26.94 37.38 -38.78
CA CYS A 879 -27.13 35.94 -38.58
C CYS A 879 -27.79 35.57 -37.25
N ALA A 880 -28.19 36.56 -36.44
CA ALA A 880 -28.83 36.36 -35.14
C ALA A 880 -30.09 35.47 -35.20
N THR A 881 -30.88 35.55 -36.27
CA THR A 881 -32.08 34.69 -36.45
C THR A 881 -31.74 33.22 -36.63
N VAL A 882 -30.62 32.92 -37.28
CA VAL A 882 -30.07 31.56 -37.46
C VAL A 882 -29.51 31.04 -36.13
N ILE A 883 -28.89 31.91 -35.33
CA ILE A 883 -28.27 31.56 -34.04
C ILE A 883 -29.33 31.36 -32.94
N ALA A 884 -30.40 32.17 -32.91
CA ALA A 884 -31.37 32.20 -31.81
C ALA A 884 -32.30 30.96 -31.70
N HIS A 885 -32.43 30.18 -32.77
CA HIS A 885 -33.36 29.04 -32.85
C HIS A 885 -32.65 27.67 -32.90
N GLN A 886 -31.39 27.60 -32.48
CA GLN A 886 -30.59 26.38 -32.60
C GLN A 886 -30.04 25.91 -31.24
N PRO A 887 -29.83 24.59 -31.05
CA PRO A 887 -29.18 24.04 -29.86
C PRO A 887 -27.78 24.64 -29.66
N GLN A 888 -27.38 24.87 -28.40
CA GLN A 888 -26.03 25.33 -28.07
C GLN A 888 -25.03 24.17 -27.93
N ASP A 889 -25.53 22.95 -27.94
CA ASP A 889 -24.90 21.67 -27.58
C ASP A 889 -24.74 20.73 -28.79
N SER A 890 -24.79 21.29 -30.01
CA SER A 890 -24.61 20.61 -31.30
C SER A 890 -24.10 21.61 -32.34
N GLU A 891 -23.42 21.14 -33.38
CA GLU A 891 -22.96 21.94 -34.52
C GLU A 891 -24.12 22.50 -35.33
N LEU A 892 -23.87 23.64 -35.98
CA LEU A 892 -24.79 24.27 -36.90
C LEU A 892 -24.55 23.88 -38.37
N GLU A 893 -23.77 22.83 -38.66
CA GLU A 893 -23.55 22.27 -40.01
C GLU A 893 -23.20 23.35 -41.07
N GLY A 894 -22.34 24.31 -40.70
CA GLY A 894 -21.96 25.43 -41.57
C GLY A 894 -23.05 26.48 -41.83
N LYS A 895 -24.28 26.36 -41.29
CA LYS A 895 -25.41 27.31 -41.53
C LYS A 895 -25.06 28.76 -41.22
N VAL A 896 -24.21 29.01 -40.22
CA VAL A 896 -23.73 30.36 -39.89
C VAL A 896 -22.72 30.87 -40.94
N ILE A 897 -21.82 30.02 -41.43
CA ILE A 897 -20.92 30.35 -42.55
C ILE A 897 -21.75 30.59 -43.83
N ALA A 898 -22.81 29.82 -44.07
CA ALA A 898 -23.74 30.05 -45.17
C ALA A 898 -24.46 31.41 -45.09
N CYS A 899 -24.88 31.82 -43.89
CA CYS A 899 -25.40 33.17 -43.66
C CYS A 899 -24.35 34.26 -43.98
N LEU A 900 -23.10 34.07 -43.55
CA LEU A 900 -22.00 34.98 -43.88
C LEU A 900 -21.69 35.00 -45.39
N LYS A 901 -21.66 33.85 -46.08
CA LYS A 901 -21.53 33.73 -47.55
C LYS A 901 -22.59 34.54 -48.31
N ILE A 902 -23.84 34.56 -47.83
CA ILE A 902 -24.90 35.41 -48.41
C ILE A 902 -24.55 36.91 -48.24
N LYS A 903 -24.06 37.33 -47.07
CA LYS A 903 -23.73 38.75 -46.81
C LYS A 903 -22.41 39.22 -47.39
N PHE A 904 -21.50 38.30 -47.68
CA PHE A 904 -20.30 38.51 -48.48
C PHE A 904 -20.67 38.87 -49.92
N ARG A 905 -21.51 38.06 -50.58
CA ARG A 905 -22.05 38.33 -51.92
C ARG A 905 -22.89 39.61 -51.99
N GLU A 906 -23.58 39.97 -50.91
CA GLU A 906 -24.30 41.25 -50.80
C GLU A 906 -23.43 42.48 -50.48
N PHE A 907 -22.10 42.33 -50.31
CA PHE A 907 -21.17 43.42 -49.99
C PHE A 907 -21.48 44.14 -48.65
N LYS A 908 -21.95 43.39 -47.64
CA LYS A 908 -22.49 43.93 -46.37
C LYS A 908 -21.68 43.61 -45.11
N LEU A 909 -20.66 42.77 -45.20
CA LEU A 909 -19.78 42.45 -44.08
C LEU A 909 -18.78 43.59 -43.82
N ARG A 910 -18.30 43.71 -42.58
CA ARG A 910 -17.15 44.57 -42.28
C ARG A 910 -15.85 43.96 -42.81
N HIS A 911 -14.91 44.80 -43.21
CA HIS A 911 -13.60 44.41 -43.79
C HIS A 911 -12.83 43.33 -43.02
N GLU A 912 -12.86 43.32 -41.69
CA GLU A 912 -12.21 42.28 -40.87
C GLU A 912 -12.87 40.91 -41.03
N CYS A 913 -14.20 40.87 -41.03
CA CYS A 913 -14.98 39.67 -41.27
C CYS A 913 -14.88 39.21 -42.74
N GLU A 914 -14.95 40.15 -43.67
CA GLU A 914 -14.75 39.94 -45.12
C GLU A 914 -13.39 39.27 -45.37
N LYS A 915 -12.29 39.85 -44.87
CA LYS A 915 -10.94 39.28 -45.01
C LYS A 915 -10.85 37.86 -44.46
N LYS A 916 -11.36 37.60 -43.25
CA LYS A 916 -11.28 36.25 -42.65
C LYS A 916 -12.14 35.24 -43.38
N LEU A 917 -13.30 35.65 -43.89
CA LEU A 917 -14.15 34.81 -44.72
C LEU A 917 -13.49 34.51 -46.08
N THR A 918 -12.85 35.49 -46.73
CA THR A 918 -12.04 35.26 -47.95
C THR A 918 -10.96 34.20 -47.71
N GLU A 919 -10.27 34.21 -46.56
CA GLU A 919 -9.30 33.14 -46.21
C GLU A 919 -9.97 31.75 -46.13
N ILE A 920 -11.15 31.64 -45.52
CA ILE A 920 -11.88 30.36 -45.39
C ILE A 920 -12.37 29.88 -46.76
N LEU A 921 -13.00 30.76 -47.54
CA LEU A 921 -13.53 30.42 -48.86
C LEU A 921 -12.41 30.05 -49.84
N LYS A 922 -11.29 30.80 -49.85
CA LYS A 922 -10.11 30.43 -50.67
C LYS A 922 -9.57 29.05 -50.31
N ASN A 923 -9.47 28.71 -49.03
CA ASN A 923 -9.02 27.39 -48.61
C ASN A 923 -10.01 26.29 -49.04
N ALA A 924 -11.32 26.55 -48.94
CA ALA A 924 -12.35 25.63 -49.40
C ALA A 924 -12.39 25.43 -50.93
N ALA A 925 -12.02 26.46 -51.70
CA ALA A 925 -11.87 26.34 -53.15
C ALA A 925 -10.62 25.53 -53.56
N LEU A 926 -9.59 25.46 -52.70
CA LEU A 926 -8.40 24.62 -52.91
C LEU A 926 -8.60 23.15 -52.50
N ASP A 927 -9.39 22.90 -51.44
CA ASP A 927 -9.81 21.56 -51.01
C ASP A 927 -11.31 21.57 -50.67
N TYR A 928 -12.11 20.97 -51.57
CA TYR A 928 -13.57 20.91 -51.47
C TYR A 928 -14.08 20.29 -50.16
N LYS A 929 -13.28 19.45 -49.50
CA LYS A 929 -13.64 18.80 -48.23
C LYS A 929 -13.85 19.81 -47.10
N LEU A 930 -13.24 21.00 -47.21
CA LEU A 930 -13.37 22.10 -46.27
C LEU A 930 -14.69 22.88 -46.43
N ASN A 931 -15.48 22.65 -47.49
CA ASN A 931 -16.86 23.14 -47.57
C ASN A 931 -17.82 22.02 -47.15
N PRO A 932 -18.38 22.05 -45.92
CA PRO A 932 -19.26 20.98 -45.44
C PRO A 932 -20.53 20.85 -46.27
N LEU A 933 -21.11 21.95 -46.74
CA LEU A 933 -22.32 21.94 -47.57
C LEU A 933 -22.07 21.31 -48.95
N LEU A 934 -20.93 21.64 -49.57
CA LEU A 934 -20.55 21.04 -50.85
C LEU A 934 -20.29 19.53 -50.69
N LYS A 935 -19.58 19.14 -49.63
CA LYS A 935 -19.34 17.73 -49.28
C LYS A 935 -20.64 16.96 -49.03
N SER A 936 -21.64 17.55 -48.38
CA SER A 936 -22.90 16.87 -48.06
C SER A 936 -23.92 16.87 -49.20
N LEU A 937 -23.97 17.93 -50.01
CA LEU A 937 -24.99 18.10 -51.06
C LEU A 937 -24.56 17.55 -52.43
N CYS A 938 -23.25 17.51 -52.73
CA CYS A 938 -22.73 17.09 -54.03
C CYS A 938 -21.99 15.75 -54.02
N THR A 939 -22.16 14.91 -52.99
CA THR A 939 -21.41 13.63 -52.83
C THR A 939 -21.49 12.74 -54.08
N SER A 940 -22.70 12.54 -54.60
CA SER A 940 -22.98 11.72 -55.79
C SER A 940 -22.35 12.29 -57.06
N GLU A 941 -22.38 13.60 -57.23
CA GLU A 941 -21.83 14.28 -58.40
C GLU A 941 -20.31 14.34 -58.38
N ILE A 942 -19.69 14.54 -57.21
CA ILE A 942 -18.23 14.52 -57.06
C ILE A 942 -17.68 13.14 -57.42
N GLN A 943 -18.30 12.07 -56.92
CA GLN A 943 -17.94 10.69 -57.27
C GLN A 943 -18.25 10.39 -58.75
N GLY A 944 -19.46 10.67 -59.22
CA GLY A 944 -19.90 10.28 -60.56
C GLY A 944 -19.38 11.12 -61.73
N LEU A 945 -18.93 12.36 -61.51
CA LEU A 945 -18.51 13.29 -62.58
C LEU A 945 -17.04 13.72 -62.48
N CYS A 946 -16.46 13.78 -61.28
CA CYS A 946 -15.13 14.36 -61.04
C CYS A 946 -14.08 13.32 -60.57
N GLU A 947 -14.41 12.03 -60.52
CA GLU A 947 -13.48 10.95 -60.10
C GLU A 947 -12.21 10.82 -60.96
N MET A 948 -12.29 11.14 -62.27
CA MET A 948 -11.11 11.04 -63.13
C MET A 948 -10.03 12.07 -62.77
N GLU A 949 -10.42 13.24 -62.26
CA GLU A 949 -9.51 14.28 -61.77
C GLU A 949 -8.95 13.98 -60.36
N GLN A 950 -9.31 12.83 -59.76
CA GLN A 950 -8.76 12.37 -58.47
C GLN A 950 -7.62 11.35 -58.60
N LYS A 951 -7.36 10.82 -59.81
CA LYS A 951 -6.39 9.72 -60.04
C LYS A 951 -5.04 10.15 -60.62
N GLU A 952 -4.86 11.39 -61.04
CA GLU A 952 -3.56 11.92 -61.45
C GLU A 952 -2.77 12.42 -60.21
N GLU A 953 -1.49 12.06 -60.14
CA GLU A 953 -0.76 12.01 -58.87
C GLU A 953 -0.37 13.37 -58.25
N LEU A 954 -0.74 13.49 -56.98
CA LEU A 954 -0.05 14.10 -55.83
C LEU A 954 0.35 15.60 -55.80
N ASP A 955 0.54 16.33 -56.91
CA ASP A 955 1.08 17.71 -56.80
C ASP A 955 0.49 18.80 -57.71
N SER A 956 -0.21 18.47 -58.81
CA SER A 956 -0.36 19.45 -59.91
C SER A 956 -1.65 20.28 -59.99
N GLN A 957 -2.78 19.90 -59.39
CA GLN A 957 -4.05 20.66 -59.55
C GLN A 957 -4.90 20.73 -58.26
N ARG A 958 -4.50 21.62 -57.33
CA ARG A 958 -5.35 22.00 -56.19
C ARG A 958 -6.61 22.73 -56.70
N GLY A 959 -7.78 22.44 -56.12
CA GLY A 959 -9.06 23.01 -56.54
C GLY A 959 -9.71 22.39 -57.80
N SER A 960 -9.15 21.30 -58.36
CA SER A 960 -9.70 20.63 -59.54
C SER A 960 -11.18 20.24 -59.40
N VAL A 961 -11.57 19.67 -58.25
CA VAL A 961 -12.95 19.22 -58.00
C VAL A 961 -13.97 20.37 -58.06
N GLU A 962 -13.66 21.54 -57.49
CA GLU A 962 -14.55 22.70 -57.61
C GLU A 962 -14.61 23.19 -59.07
N GLU A 963 -13.49 23.17 -59.78
CA GLU A 963 -13.43 23.54 -61.19
C GLU A 963 -14.20 22.56 -62.10
N CYS A 964 -14.17 21.26 -61.79
CA CYS A 964 -15.01 20.25 -62.43
C CYS A 964 -16.50 20.54 -62.20
N LEU A 965 -16.91 20.84 -60.96
CA LEU A 965 -18.30 21.16 -60.64
C LEU A 965 -18.77 22.45 -61.34
N LYS A 966 -17.95 23.53 -61.35
CA LYS A 966 -18.24 24.76 -62.10
C LYS A 966 -18.48 24.47 -63.59
N ARG A 967 -17.59 23.70 -64.22
CA ARG A 967 -17.73 23.28 -65.64
C ARG A 967 -18.95 22.37 -65.85
N ALA A 968 -19.24 21.46 -64.92
CA ALA A 968 -20.39 20.56 -64.97
C ALA A 968 -21.73 21.30 -64.83
N LEU A 969 -21.78 22.39 -64.06
CA LEU A 969 -22.97 23.24 -63.93
C LEU A 969 -23.29 23.94 -65.26
N VAL A 970 -22.30 24.59 -65.88
CA VAL A 970 -22.46 25.26 -67.21
C VAL A 970 -22.85 24.24 -68.28
N ALA A 971 -22.29 23.03 -68.24
CA ALA A 971 -22.64 21.93 -69.14
C ALA A 971 -24.00 21.27 -68.82
N GLY A 972 -24.74 21.72 -67.80
CA GLY A 972 -26.04 21.17 -67.41
C GLY A 972 -26.01 19.73 -66.88
N LYS A 973 -24.85 19.24 -66.42
CA LYS A 973 -24.62 17.83 -66.03
C LYS A 973 -24.99 17.51 -64.58
N ILE A 974 -24.99 18.50 -63.68
CA ILE A 974 -25.34 18.32 -62.26
C ILE A 974 -26.85 18.06 -62.14
N ARG A 975 -27.24 16.94 -61.52
CA ARG A 975 -28.63 16.51 -61.43
C ARG A 975 -29.31 17.06 -60.20
N ASP A 976 -28.69 16.90 -59.04
CA ASP A 976 -29.29 17.36 -57.80
C ASP A 976 -29.53 18.88 -57.80
N ARG A 977 -30.62 19.30 -57.17
CA ARG A 977 -31.04 20.71 -57.16
C ARG A 977 -30.29 21.51 -56.09
N ALA A 978 -30.02 20.92 -54.93
CA ALA A 978 -29.29 21.58 -53.85
C ALA A 978 -27.80 21.70 -54.22
N CYS A 979 -27.20 20.67 -54.81
CA CYS A 979 -25.85 20.72 -55.38
C CYS A 979 -25.73 21.82 -56.45
N ARG A 980 -26.68 21.92 -57.40
CA ARG A 980 -26.70 23.03 -58.38
C ARG A 980 -26.75 24.40 -57.73
N GLN A 981 -27.51 24.55 -56.64
CA GLN A 981 -27.63 25.83 -55.93
C GLN A 981 -26.35 26.19 -55.17
N GLU A 982 -25.67 25.24 -54.52
CA GLU A 982 -24.37 25.50 -53.85
C GLU A 982 -23.27 25.77 -54.89
N VAL A 983 -23.18 25.03 -56.00
CA VAL A 983 -22.18 25.30 -57.05
C VAL A 983 -22.41 26.65 -57.73
N ALA A 984 -23.68 27.07 -57.93
CA ALA A 984 -23.98 28.43 -58.38
C ALA A 984 -23.62 29.49 -57.33
N ALA A 985 -23.75 29.17 -56.02
CA ALA A 985 -23.31 30.07 -54.95
C ALA A 985 -21.79 30.24 -54.91
N LEU A 986 -20.99 29.19 -55.14
CA LEU A 986 -19.53 29.25 -55.24
C LEU A 986 -19.06 30.16 -56.38
N ILE A 987 -19.76 30.14 -57.52
CA ILE A 987 -19.51 31.06 -58.64
C ILE A 987 -19.73 32.51 -58.16
N GLU A 988 -20.88 32.82 -57.56
CA GLU A 988 -21.14 34.18 -57.05
C GLU A 988 -20.22 34.60 -55.88
N GLU A 989 -19.68 33.66 -55.11
CA GLU A 989 -18.65 33.94 -54.09
C GLU A 989 -17.32 34.38 -54.75
N GLY A 990 -16.90 33.75 -55.85
CA GLY A 990 -15.74 34.17 -56.65
C GLY A 990 -15.94 35.52 -57.38
N ARG A 991 -17.19 35.87 -57.70
CA ARG A 991 -17.55 37.21 -58.22
C ARG A 991 -17.34 38.30 -57.18
N ALA A 992 -17.58 37.98 -55.89
CA ALA A 992 -17.55 38.94 -54.80
C ALA A 992 -16.14 39.33 -54.35
N ASP A 993 -15.17 38.41 -54.42
CA ASP A 993 -13.73 38.72 -54.34
C ASP A 993 -12.95 37.72 -55.20
N ILE A 994 -12.17 38.22 -56.16
CA ILE A 994 -11.35 37.39 -57.06
C ILE A 994 -10.44 36.42 -56.31
N LYS A 995 -10.02 36.78 -55.09
CA LYS A 995 -9.17 35.94 -54.22
C LYS A 995 -9.83 34.65 -53.72
N VAL A 996 -11.16 34.56 -53.79
CA VAL A 996 -11.92 33.35 -53.46
C VAL A 996 -11.81 32.30 -54.57
N ASP A 997 -11.54 32.72 -55.82
CA ASP A 997 -11.25 31.81 -56.93
C ASP A 997 -9.72 31.74 -57.15
N PRO A 998 -9.00 30.80 -56.49
CA PRO A 998 -7.54 30.76 -56.55
C PRO A 998 -7.01 30.56 -57.98
N ILE A 999 -7.72 29.80 -58.80
CA ILE A 999 -7.33 29.51 -60.19
C ILE A 999 -7.38 30.78 -61.04
N LEU A 1000 -8.47 31.55 -60.96
CA LEU A 1000 -8.58 32.84 -61.65
C LEU A 1000 -7.59 33.87 -61.07
N HIS A 1001 -7.49 33.96 -59.74
CA HIS A 1001 -6.58 34.89 -59.07
C HIS A 1001 -5.12 34.66 -59.48
N ASP A 1002 -4.66 33.41 -59.51
CA ASP A 1002 -3.27 33.10 -59.81
C ASP A 1002 -2.97 33.31 -61.30
N ALA A 1003 -3.90 32.95 -62.20
CA ALA A 1003 -3.81 33.25 -63.65
C ALA A 1003 -3.79 34.76 -63.95
N CYS A 1004 -4.48 35.59 -63.16
CA CYS A 1004 -4.51 37.05 -63.28
C CYS A 1004 -3.54 37.78 -62.33
N SER A 1005 -2.70 37.07 -61.58
CA SER A 1005 -1.94 37.65 -60.46
C SER A 1005 -0.92 38.72 -60.89
N LEU A 1006 -0.35 38.60 -62.08
CA LEU A 1006 0.58 39.58 -62.66
C LEU A 1006 -0.16 40.82 -63.18
N ASP A 1007 -1.30 40.63 -63.86
CA ASP A 1007 -2.12 41.74 -64.38
C ASP A 1007 -2.76 42.54 -63.25
N LEU A 1008 -3.23 41.88 -62.19
CA LEU A 1008 -3.71 42.52 -60.96
C LEU A 1008 -2.64 43.43 -60.33
N ARG A 1009 -1.38 42.97 -60.28
CA ARG A 1009 -0.25 43.77 -59.75
C ARG A 1009 0.19 44.89 -60.69
N LYS A 1010 0.01 44.74 -62.02
CA LYS A 1010 0.42 45.73 -63.01
C LYS A 1010 -0.60 46.85 -63.18
N TYR A 1011 -1.90 46.51 -63.26
CA TYR A 1011 -2.95 47.44 -63.67
C TYR A 1011 -3.97 47.76 -62.57
N CYS A 1012 -4.16 46.88 -61.57
CA CYS A 1012 -5.17 47.02 -60.52
C CYS A 1012 -4.55 47.16 -59.11
N ALA A 1013 -3.29 47.60 -59.01
CA ALA A 1013 -2.54 47.66 -57.75
C ALA A 1013 -3.19 48.55 -56.68
N ASP A 1014 -3.70 49.72 -57.08
CA ASP A 1014 -4.36 50.69 -56.20
C ASP A 1014 -5.82 50.32 -55.88
N VAL A 1015 -6.36 49.26 -56.51
CA VAL A 1015 -7.74 48.81 -56.33
C VAL A 1015 -7.83 47.92 -55.09
N ALA A 1016 -8.47 48.44 -54.04
CA ALA A 1016 -8.70 47.68 -52.81
C ALA A 1016 -9.44 46.35 -53.09
N PRO A 1017 -8.96 45.21 -52.53
CA PRO A 1017 -9.55 43.89 -52.75
C PRO A 1017 -10.97 43.78 -52.16
N GLY A 1018 -11.69 42.73 -52.52
CA GLY A 1018 -13.09 42.55 -52.11
C GLY A 1018 -14.08 43.46 -52.85
N ASN A 1019 -15.36 43.25 -52.57
CA ASN A 1019 -16.52 43.92 -53.19
C ASN A 1019 -16.50 43.95 -54.74
N GLY A 1020 -15.98 42.90 -55.38
CA GLY A 1020 -15.89 42.75 -56.84
C GLY A 1020 -14.94 43.73 -57.55
N ARG A 1021 -14.30 44.66 -56.83
CA ARG A 1021 -13.59 45.82 -57.44
C ARG A 1021 -12.43 45.41 -58.34
N GLN A 1022 -11.62 44.45 -57.90
CA GLN A 1022 -10.48 43.96 -58.68
C GLN A 1022 -10.92 43.18 -59.92
N LEU A 1023 -12.03 42.44 -59.84
CA LEU A 1023 -12.64 41.76 -60.98
C LEU A 1023 -13.21 42.77 -61.99
N GLN A 1024 -13.89 43.83 -61.50
CA GLN A 1024 -14.42 44.92 -62.33
C GLN A 1024 -13.30 45.72 -63.03
N CYS A 1025 -12.15 45.89 -62.39
CA CYS A 1025 -10.94 46.48 -63.00
C CYS A 1025 -10.48 45.66 -64.21
N LEU A 1026 -10.25 44.35 -64.03
CA LEU A 1026 -9.86 43.45 -65.11
C LEU A 1026 -10.91 43.36 -66.23
N GLU A 1027 -12.20 43.31 -65.89
CA GLU A 1027 -13.29 43.28 -66.86
C GLU A 1027 -13.33 44.56 -67.72
N THR A 1028 -13.03 45.72 -67.12
CA THR A 1028 -12.98 47.01 -67.83
C THR A 1028 -11.80 47.07 -68.80
N LEU A 1029 -10.62 46.60 -68.37
CA LEU A 1029 -9.43 46.50 -69.24
C LEU A 1029 -9.67 45.55 -70.41
N MET A 1030 -10.24 44.36 -70.15
CA MET A 1030 -10.58 43.38 -71.20
C MET A 1030 -11.56 43.92 -72.24
N LYS A 1031 -12.51 44.79 -71.84
CA LYS A 1031 -13.47 45.45 -72.75
C LYS A 1031 -12.87 46.61 -73.54
N GLN A 1032 -11.70 47.13 -73.14
CA GLN A 1032 -11.03 48.26 -73.78
C GLN A 1032 -9.92 47.86 -74.76
N GLU A 1033 -9.63 46.57 -74.92
CA GLU A 1033 -8.64 46.05 -75.88
C GLU A 1033 -9.03 46.34 -77.33
N GLY A 1034 -8.43 47.39 -77.90
CA GLY A 1034 -8.47 47.72 -79.33
C GLY A 1034 -7.09 47.59 -79.98
N PRO A 1035 -7.00 47.54 -81.32
CA PRO A 1035 -5.71 47.43 -82.02
C PRO A 1035 -4.91 48.74 -81.87
N GLY A 1036 -4.04 48.80 -80.87
CA GLY A 1036 -3.16 49.95 -80.58
C GLY A 1036 -2.95 50.29 -79.10
N SER A 1037 -3.69 49.69 -78.17
CA SER A 1037 -3.50 49.90 -76.72
C SER A 1037 -2.34 49.05 -76.18
N GLY A 1038 -1.39 49.68 -75.48
CA GLY A 1038 -0.22 49.00 -74.87
C GLY A 1038 -0.54 48.14 -73.64
N ASP A 1039 -1.77 48.21 -73.13
CA ASP A 1039 -2.24 47.51 -71.93
C ASP A 1039 -3.12 46.31 -72.31
N SER A 1040 -2.48 45.25 -72.82
CA SER A 1040 -3.12 43.93 -72.98
C SER A 1040 -3.04 43.15 -71.67
N LEU A 1041 -4.09 42.39 -71.34
CA LEU A 1041 -4.02 41.35 -70.33
C LEU A 1041 -3.17 40.16 -70.83
N GLN A 1042 -2.63 39.35 -69.92
CA GLN A 1042 -1.99 38.08 -70.29
C GLN A 1042 -3.03 37.11 -70.85
N GLU A 1043 -2.66 36.33 -71.86
CA GLU A 1043 -3.60 35.42 -72.54
C GLU A 1043 -4.21 34.37 -71.59
N GLN A 1044 -3.46 33.93 -70.57
CA GLN A 1044 -3.96 33.05 -69.50
C GLN A 1044 -5.02 33.74 -68.62
N CYS A 1045 -4.77 34.97 -68.16
CA CYS A 1045 -5.77 35.76 -67.43
C CYS A 1045 -7.01 36.00 -68.31
N LYS A 1046 -6.83 36.44 -69.54
CA LYS A 1046 -7.89 36.79 -70.50
C LYS A 1046 -8.78 35.60 -70.86
N THR A 1047 -8.22 34.42 -71.06
CA THR A 1047 -8.99 33.19 -71.34
C THR A 1047 -9.78 32.73 -70.12
N MET A 1048 -9.17 32.70 -68.93
CA MET A 1048 -9.86 32.35 -67.68
C MET A 1048 -10.94 33.37 -67.31
N LEU A 1049 -10.66 34.66 -67.45
CA LEU A 1049 -11.59 35.75 -67.14
C LEU A 1049 -12.85 35.68 -68.03
N LYS A 1050 -12.70 35.40 -69.33
CA LYS A 1050 -13.84 35.15 -70.24
C LYS A 1050 -14.67 33.96 -69.80
N ALA A 1051 -14.05 32.80 -69.55
CA ALA A 1051 -14.74 31.61 -69.08
C ALA A 1051 -15.51 31.85 -67.77
N ARG A 1052 -14.97 32.69 -66.89
CA ARG A 1052 -15.64 33.10 -65.63
C ARG A 1052 -16.78 34.10 -65.85
N MET A 1053 -16.67 35.04 -66.78
CA MET A 1053 -17.81 35.91 -67.15
C MET A 1053 -19.00 35.09 -67.66
N ASP A 1054 -18.75 34.10 -68.51
CA ASP A 1054 -19.80 33.19 -69.00
C ASP A 1054 -20.43 32.38 -67.84
N MET A 1055 -19.63 31.98 -66.85
CA MET A 1055 -20.13 31.32 -65.63
C MET A 1055 -21.03 32.24 -64.79
N PHE A 1056 -20.65 33.50 -64.56
CA PHE A 1056 -21.45 34.45 -63.77
C PHE A 1056 -22.83 34.71 -64.41
N ILE A 1057 -22.88 34.90 -65.73
CA ILE A 1057 -24.14 35.12 -66.47
C ILE A 1057 -25.10 33.93 -66.31
N ASN A 1058 -24.57 32.70 -66.36
CA ASN A 1058 -25.36 31.47 -66.20
C ASN A 1058 -25.78 31.22 -64.74
N ALA A 1059 -24.95 31.58 -63.76
CA ALA A 1059 -25.25 31.45 -62.33
C ALA A 1059 -26.33 32.44 -61.86
N ASP A 1060 -26.27 33.70 -62.31
CA ASP A 1060 -27.28 34.74 -62.01
C ASP A 1060 -28.70 34.26 -62.37
N ALA A 1061 -28.86 33.54 -63.49
CA ALA A 1061 -30.14 32.99 -63.95
C ALA A 1061 -30.70 31.85 -63.06
N LEU A 1062 -29.81 31.09 -62.40
CA LEU A 1062 -30.17 29.97 -61.52
C LEU A 1062 -30.46 30.41 -60.08
N VAL A 1063 -29.69 31.37 -59.56
CA VAL A 1063 -29.86 31.91 -58.19
C VAL A 1063 -31.07 32.85 -58.10
N SER A 1064 -31.42 33.53 -59.20
CA SER A 1064 -32.55 34.48 -59.23
C SER A 1064 -33.93 33.84 -59.44
N ALA A 1065 -34.02 32.51 -59.62
CA ALA A 1065 -35.29 31.81 -59.81
C ALA A 1065 -36.10 31.73 -58.49
N PRO A 1066 -37.30 32.36 -58.39
CA PRO A 1066 -38.06 32.39 -57.15
C PRO A 1066 -38.70 31.03 -56.84
N ASN A 1067 -38.51 30.54 -55.61
CA ASN A 1067 -38.91 29.19 -55.21
C ASN A 1067 -40.27 29.14 -54.46
N SER A 1068 -40.79 30.28 -54.01
CA SER A 1068 -42.11 30.40 -53.37
C SER A 1068 -42.88 31.64 -53.85
N LEU A 1069 -44.20 31.66 -53.64
CA LEU A 1069 -45.04 32.84 -53.90
C LEU A 1069 -44.58 34.08 -53.10
N HIS A 1070 -43.95 33.88 -51.94
CA HIS A 1070 -43.35 34.96 -51.15
C HIS A 1070 -42.07 35.51 -51.81
N ASP A 1071 -41.25 34.64 -52.40
CA ASP A 1071 -40.06 35.06 -53.16
C ASP A 1071 -40.44 35.77 -54.46
N VAL A 1072 -41.50 35.33 -55.14
CA VAL A 1072 -42.07 36.04 -56.30
C VAL A 1072 -42.49 37.46 -55.90
N TYR A 1073 -43.22 37.60 -54.78
CA TYR A 1073 -43.61 38.91 -54.25
C TYR A 1073 -42.37 39.77 -53.90
N GLY A 1074 -41.36 39.19 -53.25
CA GLY A 1074 -40.09 39.85 -52.94
C GLY A 1074 -39.30 40.29 -54.17
N ALA A 1075 -39.27 39.48 -55.23
CA ALA A 1075 -38.61 39.79 -56.50
C ALA A 1075 -39.33 40.92 -57.26
N VAL A 1076 -40.67 40.86 -57.34
CA VAL A 1076 -41.49 41.95 -57.91
C VAL A 1076 -41.30 43.25 -57.12
N GLN A 1077 -41.13 43.17 -55.80
CA GLN A 1077 -40.91 44.34 -54.94
C GLN A 1077 -39.50 44.95 -55.04
N ARG A 1078 -38.48 44.18 -55.44
CA ARG A 1078 -37.11 44.67 -55.71
C ARG A 1078 -36.91 45.13 -57.15
N SER A 1079 -37.78 44.73 -58.09
CA SER A 1079 -37.65 45.09 -59.51
C SER A 1079 -37.79 46.61 -59.74
N PRO A 1080 -36.95 47.24 -60.58
CA PRO A 1080 -37.16 48.64 -61.01
C PRO A 1080 -38.49 48.83 -61.77
N ALA A 1081 -39.02 47.76 -62.36
CA ALA A 1081 -40.32 47.73 -63.03
C ALA A 1081 -41.52 47.47 -62.08
N ARG A 1082 -41.34 47.48 -60.75
CA ARG A 1082 -42.38 47.19 -59.75
C ARG A 1082 -43.72 47.88 -60.02
N ARG A 1083 -43.70 49.17 -60.38
CA ARG A 1083 -44.93 49.94 -60.68
C ARG A 1083 -45.68 49.42 -61.90
N TYR A 1084 -44.94 49.01 -62.94
CA TYR A 1084 -45.49 48.41 -64.15
C TYR A 1084 -46.07 47.01 -63.86
N LEU A 1085 -45.34 46.16 -63.14
CA LEU A 1085 -45.77 44.80 -62.80
C LEU A 1085 -47.01 44.79 -61.88
N LEU A 1086 -47.08 45.68 -60.89
CA LEU A 1086 -48.28 45.87 -60.06
C LEU A 1086 -49.45 46.44 -60.87
N GLY A 1087 -49.20 47.39 -61.77
CA GLY A 1087 -50.21 47.92 -62.69
C GLY A 1087 -50.78 46.84 -63.62
N LEU A 1088 -49.93 45.94 -64.13
CA LEU A 1088 -50.34 44.80 -64.96
C LEU A 1088 -51.20 43.80 -64.16
N LEU A 1089 -50.80 43.46 -62.93
CA LEU A 1089 -51.61 42.59 -62.06
C LEU A 1089 -52.97 43.20 -61.71
N LEU A 1090 -53.02 44.51 -61.45
CA LEU A 1090 -54.27 45.24 -61.21
C LEU A 1090 -55.13 45.34 -62.47
N SER A 1091 -54.55 45.50 -63.66
CA SER A 1091 -55.33 45.51 -64.91
C SER A 1091 -55.87 44.12 -65.27
N ILE A 1092 -55.09 43.05 -65.04
CA ILE A 1092 -55.53 41.65 -65.25
C ILE A 1092 -56.65 41.28 -64.28
N THR A 1093 -56.50 41.58 -62.99
CA THR A 1093 -57.56 41.32 -61.99
C THR A 1093 -58.80 42.19 -62.24
N GLY A 1094 -58.63 43.43 -62.67
CA GLY A 1094 -59.72 44.30 -63.14
C GLY A 1094 -60.44 43.75 -64.37
N LEU A 1095 -59.72 43.20 -65.35
CA LEU A 1095 -60.27 42.54 -66.53
C LEU A 1095 -61.05 41.28 -66.16
N ILE A 1096 -60.52 40.44 -65.25
CA ILE A 1096 -61.22 39.26 -64.73
C ILE A 1096 -62.49 39.67 -63.99
N PHE A 1097 -62.45 40.75 -63.19
CA PHE A 1097 -63.63 41.25 -62.47
C PHE A 1097 -64.69 41.83 -63.42
N LEU A 1098 -64.28 42.57 -64.46
CA LEU A 1098 -65.16 43.07 -65.52
C LEU A 1098 -65.78 41.92 -66.34
N MET A 1099 -64.99 40.92 -66.72
CA MET A 1099 -65.49 39.71 -67.39
C MET A 1099 -66.44 38.92 -66.47
N GLY A 1100 -66.13 38.82 -65.17
CA GLY A 1100 -67.01 38.22 -64.17
C GLY A 1100 -68.35 38.96 -64.02
N LEU A 1101 -68.34 40.29 -64.03
CA LEU A 1101 -69.55 41.12 -64.01
C LEU A 1101 -70.38 41.01 -65.30
N LEU A 1102 -69.72 40.93 -66.46
CA LEU A 1102 -70.37 40.74 -67.76
C LEU A 1102 -71.00 39.34 -67.86
N CYS A 1103 -70.24 38.28 -67.53
CA CYS A 1103 -70.74 36.91 -67.47
C CYS A 1103 -71.85 36.74 -66.43
N GLY A 1104 -71.73 37.37 -65.25
CA GLY A 1104 -72.77 37.39 -64.21
C GLY A 1104 -74.06 38.07 -64.67
N ARG A 1105 -73.96 39.18 -65.42
CA ARG A 1105 -75.13 39.84 -66.03
C ARG A 1105 -75.77 39.00 -67.13
N ILE A 1106 -74.98 38.31 -67.96
CA ILE A 1106 -75.49 37.38 -68.99
C ILE A 1106 -76.20 36.18 -68.34
N ALA A 1107 -75.63 35.60 -67.28
CA ALA A 1107 -76.24 34.52 -66.51
C ALA A 1107 -77.54 34.95 -65.81
N SER A 1108 -77.61 36.19 -65.29
CA SER A 1108 -78.85 36.71 -64.70
C SER A 1108 -79.98 36.91 -65.73
N ARG A 1109 -79.65 37.27 -66.97
CA ARG A 1109 -80.62 37.46 -68.06
C ARG A 1109 -81.10 36.14 -68.66
N SER A 1110 -80.26 35.10 -68.70
CA SER A 1110 -80.70 33.76 -69.14
C SER A 1110 -81.53 33.02 -68.07
N ALA A 1111 -81.33 33.30 -66.78
CA ALA A 1111 -82.18 32.79 -65.70
C ALA A 1111 -83.60 33.39 -65.72
N ALA A 1112 -83.73 34.69 -66.04
CA ALA A 1112 -85.04 35.37 -66.12
C ALA A 1112 -85.91 34.89 -67.29
N ALA A 1113 -85.31 34.35 -68.36
CA ALA A 1113 -86.02 33.82 -69.53
C ALA A 1113 -86.58 32.39 -69.36
N LYS A 1114 -86.31 31.72 -68.22
CA LYS A 1114 -86.82 30.37 -67.88
C LYS A 1114 -87.97 30.37 -66.85
N ARG A 1115 -88.61 31.52 -66.64
CA ARG A 1115 -89.90 31.64 -65.92
C ARG A 1115 -90.94 32.38 -66.77
N LYS A 1116 -91.27 31.79 -67.93
CA LYS A 1116 -92.52 31.96 -68.65
C LYS A 1116 -92.81 30.70 -69.45
#